data_AF-A0A535GKW0-F1
#
_entry.id   AF-A0A535GKW0-F1
#
_cell.length_a   1.000
_cell.length_b   1.000
_cell.length_c   1.000
_cell.angle_alpha   90.00
_cell.angle_beta   90.00
_cell.angle_gamma   90.00
#
_symmetry.space_group_name_H-M   'P 1'
#
loop_
_entity.id
_entity.type
_entity.pdbx_description
1 polymer ?
#
loop_
_entity_poly.entity_id
_entity_poly.type
_entity_poly.pdbx_seq_one_letter_code
_entity_poly.pdbx_strand_id
1 'polypeptide(L)'
;MSQKVDAGSPATVTATVTDSGTPIAGATVEFSTSTSGATISGPTSCTTGADGTCSVTVDKPDFGVVDVEARGSLPGGSGGSAPVVGSYQVGFQAPWSLAPVATSPPTITLRNNGPDLEVAVDGSKQARPALTVKNLTIDAPADAALVVDKTGGIAASIAYNATGSASSLEVKGDTATWTLDHANGNGTVTTPTADLTLTFSNVWTVKATGTEHTLALAGPSPNTTWVVTGQGSGTTSPTDPASRGVSFAGFTNLKGAADNRDEFVIGQNGAVTSVDGGDRGFDKLVIQGTHDSVVSKPTSPSAGSIVVDGRTISYEGLEPVTITGTTNVTVEANDCDVPILCDETITIEQDSGTGEVTVDSLLMERHDITMPASGGSLTILGKGGKDTVQFTTDLVLPKVDLTVDAENIEVEDVTIDTRDTVGTAHGSVTLTAFDKRFKTNFLFTANPSASITVSNATITGGALSLTATASATPNGPSTLTATPSATGGALGEGKYFYRVTAYDGSDETRGGVETSATTTGTTGSVALSWSPIPGATEYRIYRGTTSHGQDSKYVSAGTGTAFTDTGASPDSASPPSAERLIIALSSASVSIDDSTLTSTGATTIASTSVVSAIAEDVASASEDVDDTDVALSSVGGDSDATTDVTGSSAITIAGALQITATNTLYASAASDAHFAQSGAGVAVVLFPSATTRASLQGSDTTVNAGSLTIMATSVSSTITSAIASQGGASGNDDGDSTTTDDSPDATTGGNADTSSGTISVAGALASSTIVGTTSAFIDLGGTSPSTVTTTTGAQTVRSSATNTSTAVADGSPVEPSDDSSTNSDGSTNTKVGVAIAVNVAKLTNEAYVAGNVSVSAPLSARTITIEAIAPAASTYGATATSGVGNADEVTVAGSLAVNIVVADTTASLKGAVAVASGNDVHLAASSNATNEAKALVAKQLFDPAKATETGANEITLPYSIKKGDGSDIATGDKVVYKANGGTPIGNLEDGKTYCAKVNASDSKKIALVEPDDDDNCTSSTAIDIDLTVATGTEHQLRLDAPPGDSDSTGVGVSVALDIADDDTTAELAPSATLTGARDLQLRAMTTNAMTTKAENGASGGTGVAGSLALSFSLLNTRVSIGSGTLLTLTGSLDAE
;
A
#
# COMPACT_ATOMS: atom_id res chain seq x y z
N MET A 1 10.18 -60.74 12.13
CA MET A 1 10.98 -60.16 11.03
C MET A 1 11.39 -61.31 10.13
N SER A 2 11.52 -61.07 8.83
CA SER A 2 11.96 -62.08 7.86
C SER A 2 13.34 -61.72 7.33
N GLN A 3 14.22 -62.70 7.15
CA GLN A 3 15.54 -62.52 6.54
C GLN A 3 15.52 -63.00 5.10
N LYS A 4 16.24 -62.35 4.19
CA LYS A 4 16.52 -62.86 2.84
C LYS A 4 18.00 -63.22 2.74
N VAL A 5 18.30 -64.42 2.24
CA VAL A 5 19.67 -64.86 1.89
C VAL A 5 19.66 -65.61 0.56
N ASP A 6 20.76 -65.57 -0.19
CA ASP A 6 20.84 -66.32 -1.45
C ASP A 6 20.71 -67.83 -1.22
N ALA A 7 19.96 -68.52 -2.08
CA ALA A 7 19.85 -69.98 -2.06
C ALA A 7 21.25 -70.62 -2.14
N GLY A 8 21.50 -71.61 -1.29
CA GLY A 8 22.81 -72.23 -1.10
C GLY A 8 23.77 -71.47 -0.18
N SER A 9 23.40 -70.28 0.33
CA SER A 9 24.16 -69.54 1.34
C SER A 9 23.57 -69.74 2.74
N PRO A 10 24.41 -69.76 3.80
CA PRO A 10 23.94 -69.88 5.18
C PRO A 10 23.23 -68.62 5.66
N ALA A 11 22.07 -68.79 6.30
CA ALA A 11 21.36 -67.77 7.06
C ALA A 11 21.51 -68.01 8.57
N THR A 12 21.80 -66.95 9.34
CA THR A 12 21.82 -67.07 10.80
C THR A 12 20.49 -66.61 11.37
N VAL A 13 19.79 -67.52 12.07
CA VAL A 13 18.57 -67.21 12.83
C VAL A 13 18.91 -67.21 14.32
N THR A 14 18.66 -66.07 14.97
CA THR A 14 18.93 -65.87 16.39
C THR A 14 17.61 -65.81 17.15
N ALA A 15 17.40 -66.73 18.09
CA ALA A 15 16.34 -66.61 19.08
C ALA A 15 16.88 -65.88 20.31
N THR A 16 16.06 -64.98 20.86
CA THR A 16 16.33 -64.34 22.14
C THR A 16 15.28 -64.79 23.13
N VAL A 17 15.70 -65.36 24.26
CA VAL A 17 14.80 -65.74 25.34
C VAL A 17 14.90 -64.68 26.42
N THR A 18 13.77 -64.02 26.70
CA THR A 18 13.67 -63.01 27.74
C THR A 18 12.59 -63.39 28.74
N ASP A 19 12.75 -62.95 29.99
CA ASP A 19 11.66 -62.85 30.94
C ASP A 19 11.33 -61.36 31.11
N SER A 20 10.14 -60.97 30.68
CA SER A 20 9.67 -59.58 30.79
C SER A 20 10.65 -58.55 30.21
N GLY A 21 11.36 -58.91 29.13
CA GLY A 21 12.34 -58.06 28.44
C GLY A 21 13.79 -58.20 28.92
N THR A 22 14.05 -58.91 30.03
CA THR A 22 15.42 -59.18 30.51
C THR A 22 15.95 -60.48 29.91
N PRO A 23 17.15 -60.53 29.30
CA PRO A 23 17.65 -61.75 28.67
C PRO A 23 17.96 -62.85 29.69
N ILE A 24 17.57 -64.09 29.35
CA ILE A 24 17.78 -65.26 30.22
C ILE A 24 18.97 -66.05 29.71
N ALA A 25 20.03 -66.15 30.51
CA ALA A 25 21.20 -66.98 30.20
C ALA A 25 20.97 -68.46 30.55
N GLY A 26 21.49 -69.37 29.72
CA GLY A 26 21.42 -70.82 29.96
C GLY A 26 20.08 -71.48 29.62
N ALA A 27 19.11 -70.76 29.04
CA ALA A 27 17.87 -71.36 28.53
C ALA A 27 18.15 -72.19 27.28
N THR A 28 17.58 -73.39 27.21
CA THR A 28 17.74 -74.26 26.04
C THR A 28 16.69 -73.89 25.01
N VAL A 29 17.13 -73.40 23.85
CA VAL A 29 16.28 -73.17 22.69
C VAL A 29 16.50 -74.30 21.70
N GLU A 30 15.43 -75.02 21.39
CA GLU A 30 15.41 -75.99 20.30
C GLU A 30 14.88 -75.31 19.04
N PHE A 31 15.66 -75.37 17.97
CA PHE A 31 15.26 -74.92 16.65
C PHE A 31 14.83 -76.10 15.82
N SER A 32 13.68 -75.95 15.17
CA SER A 32 13.19 -76.93 14.21
C SER A 32 12.70 -76.22 12.97
N THR A 33 12.78 -76.92 11.84
CA THR A 33 12.07 -76.53 10.64
C THR A 33 11.38 -77.77 10.07
N SER A 34 10.12 -77.64 9.71
CA SER A 34 9.39 -78.66 8.95
C SER A 34 9.50 -78.44 7.44
N THR A 35 10.31 -77.46 7.01
CA THR A 35 10.40 -77.08 5.61
C THR A 35 11.24 -78.09 4.83
N SER A 36 10.63 -78.72 3.83
CA SER A 36 11.30 -79.73 3.00
C SER A 36 12.56 -79.17 2.31
N GLY A 37 13.66 -79.91 2.41
CA GLY A 37 14.94 -79.58 1.80
C GLY A 37 15.74 -78.45 2.48
N ALA A 38 15.31 -77.96 3.65
CA ALA A 38 16.11 -77.06 4.49
C ALA A 38 16.82 -77.84 5.59
N THR A 39 18.04 -77.43 5.95
CA THR A 39 18.84 -78.06 7.00
C THR A 39 19.30 -77.01 8.01
N ILE A 40 19.24 -77.35 9.29
CA ILE A 40 19.90 -76.56 10.34
C ILE A 40 21.30 -77.13 10.48
N SER A 41 22.31 -76.33 10.11
CA SER A 41 23.72 -76.70 10.17
C SER A 41 24.27 -76.43 11.56
N GLY A 42 24.64 -77.49 12.28
CA GLY A 42 25.08 -77.43 13.69
C GLY A 42 24.08 -78.10 14.64
N PRO A 43 24.26 -77.98 15.97
CA PRO A 43 23.31 -78.54 16.93
C PRO A 43 21.96 -77.83 16.81
N THR A 44 20.87 -78.58 16.64
CA THR A 44 19.48 -78.06 16.56
C THR A 44 18.96 -77.52 17.90
N SER A 45 19.81 -77.45 18.91
CA SER A 45 19.55 -76.86 20.20
C SER A 45 20.79 -76.12 20.68
N CYS A 46 20.65 -74.89 21.18
CA CYS A 46 21.70 -74.23 21.94
C CYS A 46 21.17 -73.69 23.26
N THR A 47 22.08 -73.47 24.19
CA THR A 47 21.81 -72.71 25.41
C THR A 47 22.11 -71.24 25.16
N THR A 48 21.20 -70.37 25.57
CA THR A 48 21.36 -68.92 25.44
C THR A 48 22.61 -68.41 26.17
N GLY A 49 23.32 -67.47 25.54
CA GLY A 49 24.45 -66.76 26.13
C GLY A 49 24.03 -65.82 27.27
N ALA A 50 24.99 -65.08 27.84
CA ALA A 50 24.72 -64.09 28.88
C ALA A 50 23.78 -62.96 28.43
N ASP A 51 23.74 -62.70 27.12
CA ASP A 51 22.85 -61.77 26.42
C ASP A 51 21.48 -62.38 26.08
N GLY A 52 21.20 -63.61 26.54
CA GLY A 52 19.96 -64.34 26.33
C GLY A 52 19.70 -64.78 24.88
N THR A 53 20.70 -64.69 24.00
CA THR A 53 20.57 -65.09 22.60
C THR A 53 21.16 -66.47 22.33
N CYS A 54 20.59 -67.18 21.37
CA CYS A 54 21.08 -68.46 20.88
C CYS A 54 20.74 -68.52 19.39
N SER A 55 21.72 -68.88 18.57
CA SER A 55 21.62 -68.79 17.11
C SER A 55 21.90 -70.12 16.45
N VAL A 56 21.22 -70.37 15.35
CA VAL A 56 21.51 -71.48 14.45
C VAL A 56 21.72 -70.98 13.04
N THR A 57 22.54 -71.71 12.29
CA THR A 57 22.66 -71.51 10.86
C THR A 57 21.66 -72.41 10.15
N VAL A 58 20.86 -71.81 9.29
CA VAL A 58 19.90 -72.49 8.44
C VAL A 58 20.42 -72.40 7.02
N ASP A 59 20.44 -73.53 6.33
CA ASP A 59 20.86 -73.65 4.95
C ASP A 59 19.73 -74.26 4.12
N LYS A 60 19.55 -73.77 2.90
CA LYS A 60 18.69 -74.41 1.91
C LYS A 60 19.37 -74.29 0.54
N PRO A 61 19.64 -75.41 -0.15
CA PRO A 61 20.35 -75.40 -1.44
C PRO A 61 19.52 -74.77 -2.56
N ASP A 62 18.21 -74.93 -2.51
CA ASP A 62 17.26 -74.36 -3.48
C ASP A 62 16.49 -73.17 -2.89
N PHE A 63 15.81 -72.41 -3.74
CA PHE A 63 14.92 -71.35 -3.29
C PHE A 63 13.75 -71.89 -2.45
N GLY A 64 13.25 -71.09 -1.52
CA GLY A 64 12.08 -71.42 -0.71
C GLY A 64 12.06 -70.66 0.62
N VAL A 65 10.89 -70.55 1.22
CA VAL A 65 10.74 -69.98 2.57
C VAL A 65 10.95 -71.09 3.57
N VAL A 66 11.84 -70.88 4.52
CA VAL A 66 12.06 -71.77 5.65
C VAL A 66 11.45 -71.15 6.88
N ASP A 67 10.38 -71.76 7.37
CA ASP A 67 9.83 -71.46 8.68
C ASP A 67 10.72 -72.12 9.73
N VAL A 68 11.32 -71.31 10.59
CA VAL A 68 12.15 -71.75 11.70
C VAL A 68 11.38 -71.50 12.99
N GLU A 69 11.03 -72.58 13.67
CA GLU A 69 10.37 -72.56 14.96
C GLU A 69 11.41 -72.73 16.05
N ALA A 70 11.52 -71.74 16.94
CA ALA A 70 12.37 -71.77 18.11
C ALA A 70 11.50 -72.03 19.35
N ARG A 71 11.74 -73.15 20.03
CA ARG A 71 11.04 -73.55 21.26
C ARG A 71 11.99 -73.40 22.44
N GLY A 72 11.74 -72.38 23.25
CA GLY A 72 12.52 -72.11 24.45
C GLY A 72 12.04 -72.94 25.65
N SER A 73 13.00 -73.52 26.38
CA SER A 73 12.79 -74.17 27.67
C SER A 73 13.79 -73.63 28.71
N LEU A 74 13.29 -73.34 29.91
CA LEU A 74 14.11 -72.78 30.99
C LEU A 74 15.02 -73.87 31.60
N PRO A 75 16.23 -73.53 32.07
CA PRO A 75 17.17 -74.53 32.58
C PRO A 75 16.72 -75.12 33.93
N GLY A 76 16.61 -76.45 34.03
CA GLY A 76 16.56 -77.19 35.31
C GLY A 76 15.21 -77.76 35.79
N GLY A 77 14.17 -77.89 34.94
CA GLY A 77 12.83 -78.34 35.39
C GLY A 77 12.22 -79.48 34.59
N SER A 78 11.93 -80.60 35.25
CA SER A 78 11.16 -81.74 34.74
C SER A 78 9.66 -81.43 34.66
N GLY A 79 9.16 -81.18 33.44
CA GLY A 79 7.75 -81.32 33.02
C GLY A 79 6.71 -80.37 33.65
N GLY A 80 6.25 -79.35 32.89
CA GLY A 80 4.99 -78.68 33.22
C GLY A 80 4.63 -77.37 32.50
N SER A 81 5.60 -76.53 32.10
CA SER A 81 5.31 -75.25 31.43
C SER A 81 5.33 -75.41 29.91
N ALA A 82 4.27 -74.95 29.23
CA ALA A 82 4.21 -75.00 27.77
C ALA A 82 5.39 -74.21 27.17
N PRO A 83 6.16 -74.78 26.23
CA PRO A 83 7.30 -74.10 25.64
C PRO A 83 6.86 -72.80 24.95
N VAL A 84 7.62 -71.72 25.15
CA VAL A 84 7.39 -70.47 24.41
C VAL A 84 7.90 -70.68 22.99
N VAL A 85 7.02 -70.45 22.03
CA VAL A 85 7.27 -70.66 20.61
C VAL A 85 7.46 -69.31 19.93
N GLY A 86 8.60 -69.13 19.27
CA GLY A 86 8.82 -68.07 18.29
C GLY A 86 8.94 -68.63 16.89
N SER A 87 8.30 -68.00 15.90
CA SER A 87 8.44 -68.34 14.49
C SER A 87 9.17 -67.24 13.73
N TYR A 88 10.17 -67.61 12.92
CA TYR A 88 10.94 -66.70 12.08
C TYR A 88 11.02 -67.26 10.65
N GLN A 89 10.84 -66.41 9.65
CA GLN A 89 10.91 -66.81 8.24
C GLN A 89 12.23 -66.40 7.62
N VAL A 90 12.94 -67.37 7.04
CA VAL A 90 14.11 -67.11 6.18
C VAL A 90 13.74 -67.42 4.74
N GLY A 91 13.74 -66.39 3.90
CA GLY A 91 13.61 -66.54 2.45
C GLY A 91 14.96 -66.87 1.82
N PHE A 92 15.13 -68.11 1.36
CA PHE A 92 16.24 -68.47 0.49
C PHE A 92 15.87 -68.09 -0.93
N GLN A 93 16.54 -67.06 -1.45
CA GLN A 93 16.16 -66.42 -2.70
C GLN A 93 17.01 -66.92 -3.87
N ALA A 94 16.38 -67.11 -5.03
CA ALA A 94 17.07 -67.38 -6.28
C ALA A 94 16.54 -66.47 -7.39
N PRO A 95 17.30 -66.31 -8.50
CA PRO A 95 16.79 -65.69 -9.71
C PRO A 95 15.52 -66.38 -10.23
N TRP A 96 14.57 -65.58 -10.71
CA TRP A 96 13.40 -66.06 -11.43
C TRP A 96 13.44 -65.51 -12.85
N SER A 97 13.49 -66.38 -13.85
CA SER A 97 13.37 -66.00 -15.26
C SER A 97 12.10 -66.60 -15.85
N LEU A 98 11.38 -65.80 -16.64
CA LEU A 98 10.23 -66.25 -17.44
C LEU A 98 10.69 -66.61 -18.85
N ALA A 99 10.31 -67.79 -19.33
CA ALA A 99 10.64 -68.24 -20.69
C ALA A 99 9.77 -67.52 -21.75
N PRO A 100 10.26 -67.37 -23.01
CA PRO A 100 9.52 -66.73 -24.09
C PRO A 100 8.16 -67.42 -24.33
N VAL A 101 7.10 -66.62 -24.44
CA VAL A 101 5.73 -67.12 -24.65
C VAL A 101 5.46 -67.27 -26.15
N ALA A 102 4.68 -68.29 -26.53
CA ALA A 102 4.39 -68.61 -27.94
C ALA A 102 3.28 -67.75 -28.59
N THR A 103 2.65 -66.86 -27.83
CA THR A 103 1.64 -65.89 -28.32
C THR A 103 2.32 -64.57 -28.71
N SER A 104 1.81 -63.89 -29.74
CA SER A 104 2.40 -62.66 -30.26
C SER A 104 1.32 -61.63 -30.63
N PRO A 105 1.25 -60.46 -29.96
CA PRO A 105 1.94 -60.07 -28.72
C PRO A 105 1.17 -60.44 -27.43
N PRO A 106 1.85 -60.87 -26.34
CA PRO A 106 1.23 -61.20 -25.05
C PRO A 106 1.10 -59.99 -24.10
N THR A 107 0.15 -60.07 -23.14
CA THR A 107 0.07 -59.18 -21.98
C THR A 107 0.55 -59.88 -20.71
N ILE A 108 1.54 -59.29 -20.04
CA ILE A 108 2.16 -59.77 -18.81
C ILE A 108 1.72 -58.85 -17.67
N THR A 109 1.20 -59.41 -16.58
CA THR A 109 0.84 -58.66 -15.37
C THR A 109 1.70 -59.12 -14.20
N LEU A 110 2.37 -58.21 -13.52
CA LEU A 110 3.11 -58.46 -12.29
C LEU A 110 2.40 -57.75 -11.13
N ARG A 111 2.15 -58.44 -10.03
CA ARG A 111 1.57 -57.83 -8.82
C ARG A 111 2.09 -58.47 -7.56
N ASN A 112 2.07 -57.72 -6.46
CA ASN A 112 2.11 -58.33 -5.13
C ASN A 112 0.72 -58.92 -4.80
N ASN A 113 0.66 -60.20 -4.42
CA ASN A 113 -0.58 -60.90 -4.07
C ASN A 113 -0.44 -61.56 -2.68
N GLY A 114 -0.39 -60.73 -1.64
CA GLY A 114 -0.23 -61.19 -0.26
C GLY A 114 1.23 -61.56 0.05
N PRO A 115 1.56 -62.81 0.44
CA PRO A 115 2.95 -63.23 0.65
C PRO A 115 3.70 -63.55 -0.66
N ASP A 116 2.98 -63.61 -1.79
CA ASP A 116 3.51 -64.08 -3.07
C ASP A 116 3.68 -62.94 -4.08
N LEU A 117 4.74 -63.03 -4.88
CA LEU A 117 4.89 -62.27 -6.12
C LEU A 117 4.22 -63.07 -7.25
N GLU A 118 3.15 -62.53 -7.82
CA GLU A 118 2.36 -63.16 -8.88
C GLU A 118 2.68 -62.54 -10.24
N VAL A 119 3.01 -63.38 -11.21
CA VAL A 119 3.12 -63.05 -12.64
C VAL A 119 1.99 -63.75 -13.39
N ALA A 120 1.22 -63.02 -14.19
CA ALA A 120 0.24 -63.57 -15.11
C ALA A 120 0.66 -63.28 -16.55
N VAL A 121 0.57 -64.26 -17.45
CA VAL A 121 0.74 -64.06 -18.90
C VAL A 121 -0.54 -64.47 -19.62
N ASP A 122 -1.18 -63.53 -20.32
CA ASP A 122 -2.50 -63.70 -20.94
C ASP A 122 -3.54 -64.33 -19.99
N GLY A 123 -3.48 -63.96 -18.71
CA GLY A 123 -4.34 -64.48 -17.64
C GLY A 123 -3.87 -65.79 -16.97
N SER A 124 -2.87 -66.48 -17.52
CA SER A 124 -2.27 -67.68 -16.92
C SER A 124 -1.26 -67.30 -15.83
N LYS A 125 -1.49 -67.74 -14.59
CA LYS A 125 -0.76 -67.28 -13.40
C LYS A 125 0.38 -68.20 -12.99
N GLN A 126 1.51 -67.61 -12.59
CA GLN A 126 2.60 -68.23 -11.83
C GLN A 126 2.90 -67.36 -10.61
N ALA A 127 3.06 -67.96 -9.43
CA ALA A 127 3.37 -67.22 -8.21
C ALA A 127 4.55 -67.88 -7.48
N ARG A 128 5.40 -67.07 -6.85
CA ARG A 128 6.43 -67.50 -5.91
C ARG A 128 6.35 -66.65 -4.64
N PRO A 129 6.61 -67.21 -3.44
CA PRO A 129 6.72 -66.41 -2.24
C PRO A 129 7.71 -65.27 -2.43
N ALA A 130 7.30 -64.02 -2.16
CA ALA A 130 8.09 -62.82 -2.45
C ALA A 130 9.45 -62.80 -1.71
N LEU A 131 9.53 -63.51 -0.58
CA LEU A 131 10.77 -63.73 0.18
C LEU A 131 11.83 -64.57 -0.57
N THR A 132 11.42 -65.31 -1.61
CA THR A 132 12.28 -66.27 -2.34
C THR A 132 12.73 -65.78 -3.71
N VAL A 133 12.32 -64.57 -4.10
CA VAL A 133 12.69 -63.98 -5.39
C VAL A 133 13.83 -63.00 -5.15
N LYS A 134 15.01 -63.33 -5.70
CA LYS A 134 16.19 -62.45 -5.66
C LYS A 134 16.04 -61.31 -6.66
N ASN A 135 15.83 -61.69 -7.91
CA ASN A 135 15.52 -60.82 -9.03
C ASN A 135 14.56 -61.56 -9.97
N LEU A 136 13.79 -60.78 -10.74
CA LEU A 136 12.90 -61.29 -11.76
C LEU A 136 13.35 -60.77 -13.13
N THR A 137 13.72 -61.67 -14.05
CA THR A 137 14.04 -61.34 -15.44
C THR A 137 12.91 -61.79 -16.36
N ILE A 138 12.40 -60.87 -17.16
CA ILE A 138 11.30 -61.09 -18.10
C ILE A 138 11.84 -60.84 -19.51
N ASP A 139 12.22 -61.91 -20.22
CA ASP A 139 12.65 -61.83 -21.63
C ASP A 139 11.42 -62.04 -22.53
N ALA A 140 10.87 -60.94 -23.04
CA ALA A 140 9.58 -60.94 -23.71
C ALA A 140 9.70 -60.98 -25.25
N PRO A 141 8.76 -61.66 -25.94
CA PRO A 141 8.70 -61.65 -27.39
C PRO A 141 8.34 -60.25 -27.92
N ALA A 142 8.39 -60.10 -29.26
CA ALA A 142 8.14 -58.82 -29.89
C ALA A 142 6.78 -58.22 -29.51
N ASP A 143 6.79 -56.93 -29.20
CA ASP A 143 5.62 -56.08 -28.96
C ASP A 143 4.79 -56.41 -27.70
N ALA A 144 5.41 -57.07 -26.71
CA ALA A 144 4.76 -57.45 -25.46
C ALA A 144 4.40 -56.25 -24.56
N ALA A 145 3.32 -56.39 -23.78
CA ALA A 145 2.89 -55.40 -22.80
C ALA A 145 3.15 -55.91 -21.37
N LEU A 146 3.86 -55.15 -20.54
CA LEU A 146 4.04 -55.44 -19.11
C LEU A 146 3.23 -54.45 -18.27
N VAL A 147 2.41 -54.94 -17.34
CA VAL A 147 1.66 -54.14 -16.36
C VAL A 147 2.12 -54.54 -14.97
N VAL A 148 2.75 -53.63 -14.24
CA VAL A 148 3.24 -53.82 -12.86
C VAL A 148 2.33 -53.10 -11.88
N ASP A 149 1.64 -53.83 -11.03
CA ASP A 149 0.89 -53.27 -9.92
C ASP A 149 1.75 -53.34 -8.65
N LYS A 150 2.31 -52.19 -8.24
CA LYS A 150 3.18 -52.11 -7.06
C LYS A 150 2.39 -51.94 -5.75
N THR A 151 1.06 -52.01 -5.78
CA THR A 151 0.25 -51.91 -4.56
C THR A 151 0.69 -52.99 -3.56
N GLY A 152 1.20 -52.57 -2.40
CA GLY A 152 1.78 -53.47 -1.37
C GLY A 152 3.29 -53.71 -1.47
N GLY A 153 4.00 -53.05 -2.40
CA GLY A 153 5.45 -53.09 -2.57
C GLY A 153 5.99 -54.36 -3.23
N ILE A 154 7.00 -54.22 -4.09
CA ILE A 154 7.73 -55.30 -4.75
C ILE A 154 9.23 -55.16 -4.43
N ALA A 155 9.67 -55.88 -3.40
CA ALA A 155 11.05 -55.82 -2.91
C ALA A 155 12.11 -56.50 -3.81
N ALA A 156 11.69 -57.24 -4.85
CA ALA A 156 12.63 -57.87 -5.78
C ALA A 156 12.93 -56.93 -6.96
N SER A 157 14.19 -56.84 -7.38
CA SER A 157 14.54 -56.07 -8.58
C SER A 157 14.02 -56.78 -9.84
N ILE A 158 13.42 -56.00 -10.75
CA ILE A 158 12.82 -56.51 -11.98
C ILE A 158 13.65 -56.04 -13.18
N ALA A 159 13.92 -56.93 -14.13
CA ALA A 159 14.50 -56.61 -15.42
C ALA A 159 13.54 -57.05 -16.54
N TYR A 160 13.03 -56.10 -17.31
CA TYR A 160 12.12 -56.34 -18.43
C TYR A 160 12.83 -56.12 -19.78
N ASN A 161 13.14 -57.21 -20.48
CA ASN A 161 13.83 -57.17 -21.75
C ASN A 161 12.83 -57.44 -22.88
N ALA A 162 12.30 -56.36 -23.46
CA ALA A 162 11.36 -56.48 -24.58
C ALA A 162 12.11 -56.50 -25.92
N THR A 163 11.39 -56.88 -26.97
CA THR A 163 11.84 -56.78 -28.36
C THR A 163 10.71 -56.20 -29.23
N GLY A 164 10.98 -55.83 -30.49
CA GLY A 164 9.95 -55.26 -31.36
C GLY A 164 9.74 -53.76 -31.20
N SER A 165 8.78 -53.21 -31.94
CA SER A 165 8.54 -51.77 -32.04
C SER A 165 7.34 -51.27 -31.24
N ALA A 166 6.45 -52.12 -30.75
CA ALA A 166 5.23 -51.70 -30.03
C ALA A 166 5.18 -52.15 -28.55
N SER A 167 6.33 -52.53 -27.98
CA SER A 167 6.42 -52.96 -26.58
C SER A 167 6.08 -51.85 -25.58
N SER A 168 5.33 -52.22 -24.53
CA SER A 168 4.80 -51.28 -23.54
C SER A 168 5.04 -51.68 -22.08
N LEU A 169 5.08 -50.69 -21.19
CA LEU A 169 5.21 -50.85 -19.74
C LEU A 169 4.23 -49.92 -19.01
N GLU A 170 3.35 -50.48 -18.18
CA GLU A 170 2.48 -49.74 -17.25
C GLU A 170 2.90 -50.02 -15.80
N VAL A 171 3.03 -48.99 -14.95
CA VAL A 171 3.18 -49.16 -13.48
C VAL A 171 1.99 -48.51 -12.76
N LYS A 172 1.34 -49.25 -11.88
CA LYS A 172 0.20 -48.80 -11.06
C LYS A 172 0.61 -48.59 -9.60
N GLY A 173 0.17 -47.48 -9.02
CA GLY A 173 0.47 -46.99 -7.67
C GLY A 173 0.90 -45.53 -7.71
N ASP A 174 0.97 -44.85 -6.57
CA ASP A 174 1.35 -43.43 -6.51
C ASP A 174 2.87 -43.23 -6.47
N THR A 175 3.32 -42.07 -6.98
CA THR A 175 4.68 -41.51 -6.91
C THR A 175 5.81 -42.45 -7.37
N ALA A 176 6.24 -42.30 -8.62
CA ALA A 176 7.44 -42.95 -9.15
C ALA A 176 8.22 -42.01 -10.09
N THR A 177 9.54 -42.15 -10.09
CA THR A 177 10.42 -41.50 -11.06
C THR A 177 10.86 -42.51 -12.09
N TRP A 178 10.60 -42.20 -13.36
CA TRP A 178 11.02 -42.99 -14.50
C TRP A 178 12.15 -42.26 -15.19
N THR A 179 13.27 -42.92 -15.42
CA THR A 179 14.40 -42.36 -16.17
C THR A 179 14.60 -43.15 -17.44
N LEU A 180 14.56 -42.49 -18.60
CA LEU A 180 14.56 -43.11 -19.93
C LEU A 180 15.80 -42.71 -20.75
N ASP A 181 16.39 -43.67 -21.44
CA ASP A 181 17.38 -43.50 -22.50
C ASP A 181 16.74 -43.74 -23.88
N HIS A 182 16.65 -42.67 -24.68
CA HIS A 182 16.05 -42.68 -26.01
C HIS A 182 16.80 -43.49 -27.06
N ALA A 183 18.10 -43.76 -26.89
CA ALA A 183 18.89 -44.46 -27.90
C ALA A 183 18.39 -45.90 -28.11
N ASN A 184 17.76 -46.49 -27.09
CA ASN A 184 17.41 -47.92 -27.09
C ASN A 184 16.02 -48.25 -26.49
N GLY A 185 15.23 -47.25 -26.08
CA GLY A 185 13.99 -47.49 -25.31
C GLY A 185 14.28 -48.17 -23.97
N ASN A 186 15.44 -47.84 -23.38
CA ASN A 186 15.89 -48.40 -22.12
C ASN A 186 15.54 -47.46 -20.98
N GLY A 187 15.40 -47.97 -19.77
CA GLY A 187 15.19 -47.09 -18.64
C GLY A 187 15.06 -47.79 -17.31
N THR A 188 14.77 -46.99 -16.30
CA THR A 188 14.58 -47.42 -14.92
C THR A 188 13.34 -46.79 -14.32
N VAL A 189 12.73 -47.50 -13.38
CA VAL A 189 11.66 -47.00 -12.52
C VAL A 189 12.08 -47.16 -11.08
N THR A 190 12.07 -46.06 -10.34
CA THR A 190 12.36 -46.01 -8.91
C THR A 190 11.24 -45.31 -8.16
N THR A 191 11.05 -45.67 -6.90
CA THR A 191 10.07 -45.04 -6.01
C THR A 191 10.78 -44.45 -4.79
N PRO A 192 10.25 -43.38 -4.17
CA PRO A 192 10.85 -42.78 -2.98
C PRO A 192 11.00 -43.76 -1.81
N THR A 193 10.06 -44.72 -1.70
CA THR A 193 10.03 -45.77 -0.67
C THR A 193 10.91 -46.97 -0.99
N ALA A 194 11.60 -46.98 -2.13
CA ALA A 194 12.39 -48.11 -2.64
C ALA A 194 11.61 -49.44 -2.69
N ASP A 195 10.28 -49.36 -2.78
CA ASP A 195 9.36 -50.50 -2.88
C ASP A 195 9.16 -50.98 -4.32
N LEU A 196 9.86 -50.38 -5.29
CA LEU A 196 10.01 -50.88 -6.65
C LEU A 196 11.37 -50.45 -7.21
N THR A 197 12.09 -51.39 -7.81
CA THR A 197 13.25 -51.12 -8.67
C THR A 197 13.12 -51.96 -9.92
N LEU A 198 12.90 -51.29 -11.05
CA LEU A 198 12.68 -51.96 -12.33
C LEU A 198 13.61 -51.36 -13.39
N THR A 199 14.30 -52.20 -14.14
CA THR A 199 15.01 -51.83 -15.36
C THR A 199 14.25 -52.38 -16.57
N PHE A 200 14.25 -51.66 -17.68
CA PHE A 200 13.61 -52.13 -18.91
C PHE A 200 14.46 -51.81 -20.15
N SER A 201 14.24 -52.57 -21.22
CA SER A 201 14.88 -52.35 -22.53
C SER A 201 13.91 -52.55 -23.70
N ASN A 202 14.10 -51.78 -24.78
CA ASN A 202 13.25 -51.73 -25.98
C ASN A 202 11.76 -51.47 -25.69
N VAL A 203 11.44 -50.59 -24.74
CA VAL A 203 10.07 -50.18 -24.44
C VAL A 203 9.80 -48.81 -25.07
N TRP A 204 8.71 -48.71 -25.82
CA TRP A 204 8.38 -47.50 -26.61
C TRP A 204 7.05 -46.86 -26.21
N THR A 205 6.32 -47.48 -25.29
CA THR A 205 5.11 -46.92 -24.70
C THR A 205 5.16 -47.12 -23.19
N VAL A 206 5.19 -46.04 -22.43
CA VAL A 206 5.25 -46.05 -20.96
C VAL A 206 3.97 -45.46 -20.38
N LYS A 207 3.47 -46.03 -19.29
CA LYS A 207 2.27 -45.55 -18.64
C LYS A 207 2.39 -45.62 -17.12
N ALA A 208 2.02 -44.56 -16.44
CA ALA A 208 1.86 -44.56 -14.99
C ALA A 208 0.36 -44.45 -14.65
N THR A 209 -0.06 -45.07 -13.54
CA THR A 209 -1.44 -44.98 -13.04
C THR A 209 -1.38 -44.72 -11.54
N GLY A 210 -1.92 -43.59 -11.10
CA GLY A 210 -1.78 -43.06 -9.73
C GLY A 210 -1.46 -41.57 -9.80
N THR A 211 -1.09 -40.95 -8.69
CA THR A 211 -0.73 -39.52 -8.62
C THR A 211 0.79 -39.29 -8.61
N GLU A 212 1.23 -38.10 -9.02
CA GLU A 212 2.60 -37.57 -8.85
C GLU A 212 3.74 -38.39 -9.49
N HIS A 213 3.56 -38.83 -10.73
CA HIS A 213 4.60 -39.53 -11.48
C HIS A 213 5.48 -38.56 -12.27
N THR A 214 6.79 -38.80 -12.23
CA THR A 214 7.80 -38.02 -12.97
C THR A 214 8.40 -38.87 -14.09
N LEU A 215 8.45 -38.32 -15.30
CA LEU A 215 9.19 -38.90 -16.43
C LEU A 215 10.39 -38.01 -16.74
N ALA A 216 11.59 -38.57 -16.61
CA ALA A 216 12.87 -37.89 -16.82
C ALA A 216 13.68 -38.57 -17.92
N LEU A 217 14.48 -37.81 -18.66
CA LEU A 217 15.46 -38.36 -19.61
C LEU A 217 16.85 -38.47 -18.99
N ALA A 218 17.56 -39.54 -19.34
CA ALA A 218 18.96 -39.71 -18.97
C ALA A 218 19.86 -38.86 -19.86
N GLY A 219 20.76 -38.06 -19.28
CA GLY A 219 21.71 -37.23 -20.01
C GLY A 219 23.12 -37.84 -20.19
N PRO A 220 23.92 -37.34 -21.15
CA PRO A 220 23.52 -36.35 -22.17
C PRO A 220 22.78 -37.05 -23.33
N SER A 221 21.57 -36.58 -23.64
CA SER A 221 20.69 -37.14 -24.67
C SER A 221 20.63 -36.21 -25.90
N PRO A 222 20.23 -36.67 -27.10
CA PRO A 222 20.00 -35.78 -28.22
C PRO A 222 18.92 -34.74 -27.89
N ASN A 223 18.90 -33.61 -28.61
CA ASN A 223 17.83 -32.61 -28.47
C ASN A 223 16.47 -33.30 -28.66
N THR A 224 15.51 -33.05 -27.76
CA THR A 224 14.23 -33.77 -27.72
C THR A 224 13.04 -32.82 -27.63
N THR A 225 12.06 -33.01 -28.52
CA THR A 225 10.75 -32.34 -28.38
C THR A 225 9.77 -33.25 -27.65
N TRP A 226 9.18 -32.77 -26.56
CA TRP A 226 8.08 -33.38 -25.84
C TRP A 226 6.76 -32.77 -26.32
N VAL A 227 5.85 -33.58 -26.86
CA VAL A 227 4.53 -33.12 -27.30
C VAL A 227 3.47 -33.68 -26.36
N VAL A 228 2.96 -32.86 -25.45
CA VAL A 228 1.90 -33.18 -24.51
C VAL A 228 0.55 -32.93 -25.18
N THR A 229 -0.20 -34.01 -25.42
CA THR A 229 -1.47 -33.98 -26.18
C THR A 229 -2.70 -34.27 -25.33
N GLY A 230 -2.51 -34.78 -24.11
CA GLY A 230 -3.56 -35.08 -23.15
C GLY A 230 -3.07 -34.92 -21.72
N GLN A 231 -3.94 -35.17 -20.74
CA GLN A 231 -3.57 -35.09 -19.33
C GLN A 231 -2.47 -36.09 -18.96
N GLY A 232 -1.28 -35.56 -18.66
CA GLY A 232 -0.06 -36.30 -18.37
C GLY A 232 0.37 -37.26 -19.48
N SER A 233 -0.03 -36.99 -20.73
CA SER A 233 0.19 -37.92 -21.85
C SER A 233 0.68 -37.22 -23.11
N GLY A 234 1.56 -37.89 -23.84
CA GLY A 234 2.22 -37.31 -25.00
C GLY A 234 3.23 -38.25 -25.65
N THR A 235 4.13 -37.65 -26.43
CA THR A 235 5.24 -38.33 -27.09
C THR A 235 6.51 -37.52 -27.00
N THR A 236 7.67 -38.17 -26.91
CA THR A 236 8.97 -37.54 -27.18
C THR A 236 9.35 -37.71 -28.65
N SER A 237 10.14 -36.78 -29.18
CA SER A 237 10.65 -36.80 -30.55
C SER A 237 12.11 -36.32 -30.55
N PRO A 238 13.08 -37.22 -30.39
CA PRO A 238 14.49 -36.88 -30.49
C PRO A 238 14.87 -36.49 -31.92
N THR A 239 15.77 -35.52 -32.03
CA THR A 239 16.26 -34.97 -33.32
C THR A 239 17.20 -35.89 -34.08
N ASP A 240 17.87 -36.82 -33.39
CA ASP A 240 18.74 -37.82 -34.02
C ASP A 240 17.91 -38.86 -34.80
N PRO A 241 18.10 -39.03 -36.13
CA PRO A 241 17.37 -40.01 -36.93
C PRO A 241 17.57 -41.48 -36.50
N ALA A 242 18.64 -41.78 -35.76
CA ALA A 242 18.88 -43.11 -35.21
C ALA A 242 18.11 -43.38 -33.91
N SER A 243 17.63 -42.32 -33.25
CA SER A 243 16.86 -42.37 -32.02
C SER A 243 15.36 -42.33 -32.30
N ARG A 244 14.56 -42.92 -31.41
CA ARG A 244 13.11 -43.05 -31.62
C ARG A 244 12.34 -42.54 -30.40
N GLY A 245 11.23 -41.85 -30.67
CA GLY A 245 10.35 -41.30 -29.65
C GLY A 245 9.62 -42.35 -28.81
N VAL A 246 9.30 -41.98 -27.57
CA VAL A 246 8.51 -42.78 -26.62
C VAL A 246 7.16 -42.12 -26.40
N SER A 247 6.08 -42.91 -26.45
CA SER A 247 4.76 -42.46 -26.03
C SER A 247 4.60 -42.64 -24.52
N PHE A 248 4.07 -41.63 -23.84
CA PHE A 248 3.87 -41.66 -22.39
C PHE A 248 2.43 -41.30 -22.00
N ALA A 249 1.97 -41.82 -20.87
CA ALA A 249 0.68 -41.47 -20.27
C ALA A 249 0.70 -41.56 -18.74
N GLY A 250 -0.02 -40.66 -18.07
CA GLY A 250 -0.14 -40.62 -16.60
C GLY A 250 1.02 -39.97 -15.85
N PHE A 251 1.88 -39.21 -16.54
CA PHE A 251 3.01 -38.49 -15.94
C PHE A 251 2.67 -37.01 -15.81
N THR A 252 2.63 -36.50 -14.58
CA THR A 252 2.29 -35.10 -14.32
C THR A 252 3.51 -34.19 -14.23
N ASN A 253 4.72 -34.75 -14.05
CA ASN A 253 5.96 -33.99 -14.03
C ASN A 253 6.89 -34.53 -15.12
N LEU A 254 7.46 -33.64 -15.93
CA LEU A 254 8.40 -34.01 -17.00
C LEU A 254 9.76 -33.35 -16.75
N LYS A 255 10.85 -34.08 -17.01
CA LYS A 255 12.21 -33.56 -16.90
C LYS A 255 13.06 -33.93 -18.12
N GLY A 256 13.69 -32.93 -18.71
CA GLY A 256 14.62 -33.04 -19.82
C GLY A 256 15.94 -33.71 -19.42
N ALA A 257 16.80 -33.90 -20.40
CA ALA A 257 18.16 -34.37 -20.17
C ALA A 257 19.08 -33.18 -19.88
N ALA A 258 20.24 -33.45 -19.29
CA ALA A 258 21.28 -32.43 -19.13
C ALA A 258 22.04 -32.17 -20.44
N ASP A 259 22.58 -30.97 -20.59
CA ASP A 259 23.50 -30.52 -21.64
C ASP A 259 22.95 -30.66 -23.09
N ASN A 260 21.64 -30.54 -23.30
CA ASN A 260 21.02 -30.60 -24.64
C ASN A 260 20.02 -29.44 -24.87
N ARG A 261 19.12 -29.62 -25.85
CA ARG A 261 17.99 -28.71 -26.09
C ARG A 261 16.70 -29.50 -26.08
N ASP A 262 15.91 -29.32 -25.05
CA ASP A 262 14.62 -29.93 -24.89
C ASP A 262 13.49 -28.91 -25.10
N GLU A 263 12.49 -29.29 -25.87
CA GLU A 263 11.34 -28.44 -26.18
C GLU A 263 10.07 -29.07 -25.62
N PHE A 264 9.44 -28.42 -24.65
CA PHE A 264 8.21 -28.89 -24.01
C PHE A 264 6.99 -28.23 -24.65
N VAL A 265 6.31 -28.96 -25.52
CA VAL A 265 5.16 -28.49 -26.26
C VAL A 265 3.86 -28.95 -25.59
N ILE A 266 3.18 -28.03 -24.91
CA ILE A 266 1.87 -28.23 -24.31
C ILE A 266 0.79 -27.88 -25.34
N GLY A 267 0.12 -28.90 -25.86
CA GLY A 267 -0.98 -28.74 -26.83
C GLY A 267 -2.32 -28.38 -26.19
N GLN A 268 -3.34 -28.11 -27.02
CA GLN A 268 -4.73 -27.78 -26.64
C GLN A 268 -5.32 -28.54 -25.44
N ASN A 269 -5.10 -29.86 -25.38
CA ASN A 269 -5.60 -30.74 -24.32
C ASN A 269 -4.48 -31.28 -23.43
N GLY A 270 -3.24 -30.85 -23.67
CA GLY A 270 -2.08 -31.22 -22.89
C GLY A 270 -2.15 -30.58 -21.51
N ALA A 271 -1.86 -31.36 -20.47
CA ALA A 271 -1.81 -30.85 -19.11
C ALA A 271 -0.77 -31.63 -18.30
N VAL A 272 0.11 -30.89 -17.63
CA VAL A 272 1.11 -31.36 -16.68
C VAL A 272 1.15 -30.39 -15.51
N THR A 273 1.73 -30.80 -14.39
CA THR A 273 1.94 -29.96 -13.21
C THR A 273 3.27 -29.24 -13.29
N SER A 274 4.33 -29.91 -13.77
CA SER A 274 5.64 -29.29 -13.94
C SER A 274 6.43 -29.81 -15.14
N VAL A 275 7.31 -28.95 -15.63
CA VAL A 275 8.33 -29.24 -16.64
C VAL A 275 9.69 -28.72 -16.15
N ASP A 276 10.76 -29.45 -16.40
CA ASP A 276 12.12 -29.09 -16.00
C ASP A 276 13.03 -29.34 -17.20
N GLY A 277 13.79 -28.34 -17.64
CA GLY A 277 14.70 -28.44 -18.78
C GLY A 277 15.84 -29.44 -18.56
N GLY A 278 16.23 -29.68 -17.31
CA GLY A 278 17.44 -30.41 -16.96
C GLY A 278 18.62 -29.48 -16.66
N ASP A 279 19.73 -30.06 -16.23
CA ASP A 279 20.91 -29.29 -15.84
C ASP A 279 21.67 -28.81 -17.09
N ARG A 280 21.76 -27.48 -17.30
CA ARG A 280 22.43 -26.84 -18.46
C ARG A 280 21.78 -27.23 -19.80
N GLY A 281 21.76 -26.29 -20.74
CA GLY A 281 21.12 -26.53 -22.02
C GLY A 281 20.55 -25.24 -22.57
N PHE A 282 19.80 -25.35 -23.65
CA PHE A 282 18.91 -24.29 -24.10
C PHE A 282 17.56 -24.93 -24.38
N ASP A 283 16.69 -24.88 -23.37
CA ASP A 283 15.46 -25.65 -23.28
C ASP A 283 14.27 -24.70 -23.33
N LYS A 284 13.19 -25.06 -24.02
CA LYS A 284 12.11 -24.14 -24.38
C LYS A 284 10.76 -24.69 -23.95
N LEU A 285 9.90 -23.83 -23.39
CA LEU A 285 8.48 -24.14 -23.17
C LEU A 285 7.65 -23.59 -24.34
N VAL A 286 6.71 -24.37 -24.86
CA VAL A 286 5.80 -23.97 -25.94
C VAL A 286 4.36 -24.26 -25.53
N ILE A 287 3.55 -23.23 -25.39
CA ILE A 287 2.10 -23.34 -25.27
C ILE A 287 1.50 -23.15 -26.66
N GLN A 288 0.78 -24.18 -27.15
CA GLN A 288 0.16 -24.16 -28.47
C GLN A 288 -1.24 -24.76 -28.47
N GLY A 289 -2.10 -24.21 -29.32
CA GLY A 289 -3.51 -24.58 -29.38
C GLY A 289 -4.36 -23.34 -29.25
N THR A 290 -5.68 -23.53 -29.25
CA THR A 290 -6.65 -22.46 -29.02
C THR A 290 -6.91 -22.34 -27.52
N HIS A 291 -6.31 -21.34 -26.89
CA HIS A 291 -6.51 -21.06 -25.46
C HIS A 291 -7.27 -19.75 -25.26
N ASP A 292 -8.11 -19.71 -24.23
CA ASP A 292 -8.83 -18.49 -23.87
C ASP A 292 -7.88 -17.54 -23.15
N SER A 293 -7.07 -18.04 -22.22
CA SER A 293 -6.14 -17.21 -21.44
C SER A 293 -4.85 -17.95 -21.05
N VAL A 294 -3.72 -17.24 -21.16
CA VAL A 294 -2.41 -17.64 -20.63
C VAL A 294 -1.85 -16.49 -19.80
N VAL A 295 -1.45 -16.78 -18.56
CA VAL A 295 -0.76 -15.83 -17.66
C VAL A 295 0.61 -16.39 -17.32
N SER A 296 1.68 -15.72 -17.75
CA SER A 296 3.05 -16.04 -17.38
C SER A 296 3.47 -15.29 -16.11
N LYS A 297 4.12 -15.99 -15.19
CA LYS A 297 4.60 -15.52 -13.88
C LYS A 297 6.04 -15.98 -13.67
N PRO A 298 7.01 -15.35 -14.35
CA PRO A 298 8.43 -15.63 -14.17
C PRO A 298 8.89 -15.29 -12.75
N THR A 299 9.87 -16.03 -12.27
CA THR A 299 10.54 -15.83 -10.96
C THR A 299 12.05 -15.68 -11.09
N SER A 300 12.60 -16.04 -12.26
CA SER A 300 14.00 -15.86 -12.65
C SER A 300 14.09 -15.95 -14.18
N PRO A 301 15.26 -15.69 -14.80
CA PRO A 301 15.45 -15.81 -16.26
C PRO A 301 15.19 -17.17 -16.89
N SER A 302 14.94 -18.23 -16.11
CA SER A 302 14.68 -19.58 -16.63
C SER A 302 13.67 -20.38 -15.81
N ALA A 303 12.94 -19.75 -14.89
CA ALA A 303 12.00 -20.45 -14.00
C ALA A 303 10.83 -19.60 -13.58
N GLY A 304 9.67 -20.23 -13.38
CA GLY A 304 8.45 -19.56 -12.96
C GLY A 304 7.23 -20.47 -13.06
N SER A 305 6.07 -19.86 -13.28
CA SER A 305 4.84 -20.60 -13.54
C SER A 305 4.01 -19.97 -14.65
N ILE A 306 3.27 -20.79 -15.37
CA ILE A 306 2.34 -20.36 -16.41
C ILE A 306 0.94 -20.92 -16.09
N VAL A 307 -0.07 -20.07 -16.17
CA VAL A 307 -1.48 -20.45 -15.95
C VAL A 307 -2.19 -20.48 -17.29
N VAL A 308 -2.56 -21.68 -17.76
CA VAL A 308 -3.26 -21.90 -19.04
C VAL A 308 -4.71 -22.30 -18.75
N ASP A 309 -5.66 -21.45 -19.13
CA ASP A 309 -7.10 -21.65 -18.91
C ASP A 309 -7.43 -22.05 -17.45
N GLY A 310 -6.76 -21.39 -16.49
CA GLY A 310 -6.91 -21.63 -15.04
C GLY A 310 -6.09 -22.80 -14.47
N ARG A 311 -5.26 -23.48 -15.27
CA ARG A 311 -4.36 -24.55 -14.81
C ARG A 311 -2.92 -24.06 -14.72
N THR A 312 -2.31 -24.20 -13.55
CA THR A 312 -0.91 -23.82 -13.32
C THR A 312 0.06 -24.92 -13.75
N ILE A 313 1.12 -24.54 -14.46
CA ILE A 313 2.28 -25.36 -14.81
C ILE A 313 3.51 -24.64 -14.26
N SER A 314 4.30 -25.29 -13.41
CA SER A 314 5.59 -24.78 -12.98
C SER A 314 6.69 -25.18 -13.98
N TYR A 315 7.63 -24.29 -14.25
CA TYR A 315 8.78 -24.59 -15.08
C TYR A 315 10.10 -24.18 -14.42
N GLU A 316 11.15 -24.92 -14.72
CA GLU A 316 12.52 -24.67 -14.26
C GLU A 316 13.51 -25.00 -15.38
N GLY A 317 14.56 -24.18 -15.52
CA GLY A 317 15.60 -24.36 -16.54
C GLY A 317 15.11 -24.19 -17.98
N LEU A 318 14.03 -23.42 -18.22
CA LEU A 318 13.47 -23.19 -19.56
C LEU A 318 13.60 -21.71 -19.96
N GLU A 319 14.21 -21.46 -21.11
CA GLU A 319 14.37 -20.17 -21.78
C GLU A 319 14.48 -20.39 -23.32
N PRO A 320 13.59 -19.82 -24.17
CA PRO A 320 12.46 -18.94 -23.86
C PRO A 320 11.15 -19.70 -23.58
N VAL A 321 10.08 -18.95 -23.32
CA VAL A 321 8.68 -19.43 -23.32
C VAL A 321 7.97 -18.92 -24.57
N THR A 322 7.38 -19.82 -25.37
CA THR A 322 6.56 -19.46 -26.53
C THR A 322 5.08 -19.68 -26.28
N ILE A 323 4.26 -18.72 -26.70
CA ILE A 323 2.81 -18.76 -26.57
C ILE A 323 2.18 -18.51 -27.94
N THR A 324 1.43 -19.49 -28.45
CA THR A 324 0.74 -19.39 -29.75
C THR A 324 -0.72 -19.76 -29.65
N GLY A 325 -1.57 -19.13 -30.46
CA GLY A 325 -3.00 -19.44 -30.57
C GLY A 325 -3.84 -19.09 -29.34
N THR A 326 -3.30 -18.27 -28.43
CA THR A 326 -3.98 -17.83 -27.21
C THR A 326 -4.68 -16.49 -27.41
N THR A 327 -5.93 -16.37 -26.98
CA THR A 327 -6.72 -15.13 -27.13
C THR A 327 -6.25 -14.02 -26.19
N ASN A 328 -6.06 -14.32 -24.91
CA ASN A 328 -5.64 -13.33 -23.91
C ASN A 328 -4.32 -13.76 -23.28
N VAL A 329 -3.26 -12.98 -23.48
CA VAL A 329 -1.93 -13.25 -22.93
C VAL A 329 -1.58 -12.17 -21.90
N THR A 330 -1.17 -12.59 -20.71
CA THR A 330 -0.61 -11.71 -19.69
C THR A 330 0.81 -12.16 -19.36
N VAL A 331 1.76 -11.23 -19.39
CA VAL A 331 3.13 -11.43 -18.90
C VAL A 331 3.30 -10.54 -17.68
N GLU A 332 3.52 -11.17 -16.53
CA GLU A 332 3.93 -10.47 -15.31
C GLU A 332 5.46 -10.42 -15.27
N ALA A 333 6.04 -9.32 -14.81
CA ALA A 333 7.46 -9.27 -14.49
C ALA A 333 7.74 -9.91 -13.12
N ASN A 334 9.02 -9.96 -12.73
CA ASN A 334 9.40 -10.60 -11.49
C ASN A 334 8.86 -9.81 -10.29
N ASP A 335 8.15 -10.48 -9.40
CA ASP A 335 7.65 -9.89 -8.16
C ASP A 335 8.57 -10.36 -7.02
N CYS A 336 9.49 -9.51 -6.57
CA CYS A 336 10.38 -9.84 -5.47
C CYS A 336 10.15 -9.01 -4.20
N ASP A 337 10.40 -9.65 -3.06
CA ASP A 337 10.07 -9.16 -1.71
C ASP A 337 10.75 -7.81 -1.35
N VAL A 338 11.77 -7.40 -2.09
CA VAL A 338 12.53 -6.17 -1.85
C VAL A 338 12.48 -5.30 -3.11
N PRO A 339 11.57 -4.30 -3.17
CA PRO A 339 11.28 -3.56 -4.42
C PRO A 339 12.51 -2.99 -5.14
N ILE A 340 13.50 -2.45 -4.43
CA ILE A 340 14.70 -1.85 -5.06
C ILE A 340 15.61 -2.86 -5.78
N LEU A 341 15.43 -4.17 -5.51
CA LEU A 341 16.19 -5.23 -6.18
C LEU A 341 15.47 -5.75 -7.43
N CYS A 342 14.27 -5.24 -7.70
CA CYS A 342 13.36 -5.70 -8.75
C CYS A 342 13.11 -4.62 -9.80
N ASP A 343 13.82 -3.49 -9.77
CA ASP A 343 13.76 -2.49 -10.84
C ASP A 343 14.14 -3.14 -12.18
N GLU A 344 13.19 -3.30 -13.09
CA GLU A 344 13.40 -3.94 -14.39
C GLU A 344 13.33 -2.97 -15.57
N THR A 345 14.00 -3.33 -16.66
CA THR A 345 13.70 -2.77 -17.98
C THR A 345 13.16 -3.89 -18.86
N ILE A 346 11.89 -3.79 -19.21
CA ILE A 346 11.15 -4.75 -20.03
C ILE A 346 11.11 -4.20 -21.46
N THR A 347 11.72 -4.92 -22.40
CA THR A 347 11.73 -4.55 -23.80
C THR A 347 10.66 -5.32 -24.56
N ILE A 348 9.93 -4.61 -25.44
CA ILE A 348 8.93 -5.18 -26.33
C ILE A 348 9.38 -5.00 -27.77
N GLU A 349 9.51 -6.11 -28.48
CA GLU A 349 9.88 -6.19 -29.89
C GLU A 349 8.82 -6.95 -30.69
N GLN A 350 8.74 -6.71 -31.99
CA GLN A 350 7.99 -7.54 -32.91
C GLN A 350 8.82 -7.83 -34.16
N ASP A 351 8.95 -9.10 -34.51
CA ASP A 351 9.56 -9.49 -35.77
C ASP A 351 8.60 -9.16 -36.92
N SER A 352 9.00 -8.23 -37.78
CA SER A 352 8.20 -7.77 -38.92
C SER A 352 7.89 -8.85 -39.97
N GLY A 353 8.64 -9.95 -39.99
CA GLY A 353 8.46 -11.07 -40.91
C GLY A 353 7.49 -12.13 -40.39
N THR A 354 7.55 -12.46 -39.09
CA THR A 354 6.70 -13.48 -38.46
C THR A 354 5.46 -12.90 -37.77
N GLY A 355 5.51 -11.63 -37.36
CA GLY A 355 4.49 -10.99 -36.51
C GLY A 355 4.57 -11.41 -35.04
N GLU A 356 5.61 -12.14 -34.65
CA GLU A 356 5.86 -12.62 -33.30
C GLU A 356 6.31 -11.46 -32.41
N VAL A 357 5.63 -11.27 -31.28
CA VAL A 357 5.94 -10.26 -30.27
C VAL A 357 6.85 -10.89 -29.23
N THR A 358 8.01 -10.28 -29.01
CA THR A 358 8.91 -10.64 -27.93
C THR A 358 8.72 -9.70 -26.75
N VAL A 359 8.61 -10.26 -25.54
CA VAL A 359 8.75 -9.54 -24.26
C VAL A 359 9.97 -10.09 -23.55
N ASP A 360 10.90 -9.24 -23.12
CA ASP A 360 12.20 -9.67 -22.58
C ASP A 360 12.68 -8.72 -21.47
N SER A 361 13.39 -9.25 -20.46
CA SER A 361 14.04 -8.48 -19.39
C SER A 361 15.25 -9.24 -18.84
N LEU A 362 16.08 -8.61 -18.01
CA LEU A 362 17.23 -9.28 -17.39
C LEU A 362 16.86 -10.20 -16.21
N LEU A 363 15.65 -10.05 -15.67
CA LEU A 363 15.18 -10.73 -14.46
C LEU A 363 14.05 -11.74 -14.73
N MET A 364 13.50 -11.76 -15.95
CA MET A 364 12.56 -12.77 -16.45
C MET A 364 13.09 -13.46 -17.71
N GLU A 365 12.54 -14.64 -18.05
CA GLU A 365 12.85 -15.25 -19.35
C GLU A 365 12.17 -14.49 -20.51
N ARG A 366 12.73 -14.63 -21.70
CA ARG A 366 12.10 -14.14 -22.94
C ARG A 366 10.78 -14.86 -23.23
N HIS A 367 9.73 -14.09 -23.54
CA HIS A 367 8.45 -14.58 -24.07
C HIS A 367 8.30 -14.28 -25.55
N ASP A 368 8.03 -15.32 -26.32
CA ASP A 368 7.81 -15.32 -27.76
C ASP A 368 6.31 -15.54 -28.04
N ILE A 369 5.56 -14.48 -28.41
CA ILE A 369 4.09 -14.47 -28.42
C ILE A 369 3.55 -14.27 -29.83
N THR A 370 2.67 -15.16 -30.29
CA THR A 370 1.88 -14.97 -31.52
C THR A 370 0.41 -14.77 -31.20
N MET A 371 -0.08 -13.54 -31.40
CA MET A 371 -1.48 -13.20 -31.18
C MET A 371 -2.38 -13.68 -32.33
N PRO A 372 -3.62 -14.15 -32.05
CA PRO A 372 -4.53 -14.63 -33.07
C PRO A 372 -5.15 -13.46 -33.85
N ALA A 373 -5.31 -13.64 -35.17
CA ALA A 373 -5.91 -12.63 -36.06
C ALA A 373 -7.39 -12.29 -35.75
N SER A 374 -8.03 -13.06 -34.86
CA SER A 374 -9.39 -12.78 -34.38
C SER A 374 -9.48 -11.63 -33.38
N GLY A 375 -8.35 -11.15 -32.84
CA GLY A 375 -8.29 -10.20 -31.73
C GLY A 375 -8.10 -10.91 -30.38
N GLY A 376 -8.19 -10.16 -29.28
CA GLY A 376 -7.90 -10.64 -27.94
C GLY A 376 -7.21 -9.56 -27.11
N SER A 377 -6.39 -9.93 -26.13
CA SER A 377 -5.60 -8.97 -25.34
C SER A 377 -4.15 -9.41 -25.13
N LEU A 378 -3.24 -8.44 -25.15
CA LEU A 378 -1.86 -8.57 -24.66
C LEU A 378 -1.68 -7.63 -23.48
N THR A 379 -1.33 -8.18 -22.32
CA THR A 379 -1.16 -7.43 -21.07
C THR A 379 0.25 -7.64 -20.52
N ILE A 380 0.98 -6.55 -20.26
CA ILE A 380 2.31 -6.56 -19.66
C ILE A 380 2.24 -5.84 -18.31
N LEU A 381 2.69 -6.48 -17.23
CA LEU A 381 2.63 -5.93 -15.87
C LEU A 381 4.04 -5.90 -15.25
N GLY A 382 4.57 -4.72 -14.94
CA GLY A 382 5.87 -4.53 -14.25
C GLY A 382 5.89 -5.05 -12.81
N LYS A 383 4.75 -5.04 -12.11
CA LYS A 383 4.62 -5.52 -10.72
C LYS A 383 5.40 -4.67 -9.71
N GLY A 384 6.38 -5.25 -9.03
CA GLY A 384 7.00 -4.66 -7.86
C GLY A 384 8.41 -4.20 -8.19
N GLY A 385 8.76 -2.97 -7.80
CA GLY A 385 10.01 -2.35 -8.21
C GLY A 385 9.73 -1.03 -8.89
N LYS A 386 10.75 -0.42 -9.50
CA LYS A 386 10.59 0.68 -10.43
C LYS A 386 10.89 0.18 -11.84
N ASP A 387 9.85 -0.19 -12.55
CA ASP A 387 9.95 -0.84 -13.85
C ASP A 387 9.81 0.15 -15.00
N THR A 388 10.62 -0.08 -16.04
CA THR A 388 10.57 0.64 -17.29
C THR A 388 10.16 -0.29 -18.42
N VAL A 389 9.05 0.01 -19.11
CA VAL A 389 8.65 -0.72 -20.33
C VAL A 389 9.03 0.10 -21.56
N GLN A 390 9.85 -0.48 -22.44
CA GLN A 390 10.34 0.15 -23.66
C GLN A 390 9.87 -0.62 -24.90
N PHE A 391 9.34 0.08 -25.89
CA PHE A 391 9.04 -0.46 -27.21
C PHE A 391 10.19 -0.13 -28.16
N THR A 392 10.88 -1.14 -28.69
CA THR A 392 12.10 -0.93 -29.49
C THR A 392 11.89 -1.18 -30.99
N THR A 393 10.75 -1.76 -31.38
CA THR A 393 10.33 -1.89 -32.78
C THR A 393 8.86 -1.59 -32.95
N ASP A 394 8.42 -1.40 -34.20
CA ASP A 394 7.00 -1.31 -34.54
C ASP A 394 6.23 -2.55 -34.05
N LEU A 395 5.01 -2.31 -33.56
CA LEU A 395 4.11 -3.31 -33.01
C LEU A 395 2.74 -3.24 -33.72
N VAL A 396 2.46 -4.23 -34.55
CA VAL A 396 1.22 -4.41 -35.30
C VAL A 396 0.39 -5.53 -34.67
N LEU A 397 -0.75 -5.15 -34.09
CA LEU A 397 -1.59 -5.98 -33.22
C LEU A 397 -3.07 -5.94 -33.66
N PRO A 398 -3.44 -6.55 -34.80
CA PRO A 398 -4.78 -6.39 -35.39
C PRO A 398 -5.91 -6.82 -34.44
N LYS A 399 -6.76 -5.87 -34.03
CA LYS A 399 -7.90 -6.06 -33.10
C LYS A 399 -7.51 -6.55 -31.69
N VAL A 400 -6.25 -6.46 -31.31
CA VAL A 400 -5.78 -6.87 -29.99
C VAL A 400 -5.74 -5.65 -29.08
N ASP A 401 -6.37 -5.77 -27.91
CA ASP A 401 -6.26 -4.78 -26.85
C ASP A 401 -4.87 -4.89 -26.22
N LEU A 402 -4.09 -3.80 -26.22
CA LEU A 402 -2.79 -3.72 -25.57
C LEU A 402 -2.95 -3.02 -24.22
N THR A 403 -2.46 -3.66 -23.15
CA THR A 403 -2.39 -3.07 -21.80
C THR A 403 -0.96 -3.17 -21.28
N VAL A 404 -0.41 -2.07 -20.80
CA VAL A 404 0.92 -2.02 -20.16
C VAL A 404 0.79 -1.26 -18.86
N ASP A 405 1.17 -1.90 -17.75
CA ASP A 405 1.22 -1.29 -16.43
C ASP A 405 2.66 -1.37 -15.90
N ALA A 406 3.26 -0.22 -15.55
CA ALA A 406 4.62 -0.10 -14.99
C ALA A 406 4.77 1.26 -14.28
N GLU A 407 5.94 1.64 -13.79
CA GLU A 407 6.21 2.99 -13.26
C GLU A 407 6.66 3.94 -14.37
N ASN A 408 7.42 3.45 -15.33
CA ASN A 408 7.93 4.19 -16.47
C ASN A 408 7.56 3.46 -17.78
N ILE A 409 6.93 4.17 -18.73
CA ILE A 409 6.57 3.62 -20.04
C ILE A 409 7.10 4.54 -21.13
N GLU A 410 7.86 3.99 -22.06
CA GLU A 410 8.55 4.73 -23.13
C GLU A 410 8.16 4.16 -24.51
N VAL A 411 7.49 4.98 -25.32
CA VAL A 411 7.13 4.70 -26.71
C VAL A 411 7.87 5.69 -27.59
N GLU A 412 9.09 5.33 -28.01
CA GLU A 412 9.99 6.24 -28.73
C GLU A 412 10.34 5.68 -30.10
N ASP A 413 10.26 6.51 -31.15
CA ASP A 413 10.69 6.16 -32.52
C ASP A 413 10.01 4.91 -33.13
N VAL A 414 8.83 4.52 -32.63
CA VAL A 414 8.10 3.30 -33.05
C VAL A 414 6.64 3.56 -33.41
N THR A 415 6.03 2.61 -34.11
CA THR A 415 4.59 2.57 -34.40
C THR A 415 3.90 1.45 -33.62
N ILE A 416 2.89 1.79 -32.80
CA ILE A 416 1.92 0.84 -32.25
C ILE A 416 0.63 0.94 -33.07
N ASP A 417 0.23 -0.13 -33.76
CA ASP A 417 -0.95 -0.17 -34.63
C ASP A 417 -1.83 -1.38 -34.34
N THR A 418 -3.02 -1.15 -33.79
CA THR A 418 -3.99 -2.21 -33.44
C THR A 418 -5.09 -2.37 -34.49
N ARG A 419 -4.98 -1.72 -35.65
CA ARG A 419 -5.97 -1.79 -36.73
C ARG A 419 -6.06 -3.19 -37.33
N ASP A 420 -7.27 -3.58 -37.69
CA ASP A 420 -7.46 -4.70 -38.59
C ASP A 420 -6.99 -4.38 -40.02
N THR A 421 -6.79 -5.43 -40.81
CA THR A 421 -6.22 -5.33 -42.17
C THR A 421 -7.04 -4.49 -43.14
N VAL A 422 -8.31 -4.20 -42.82
CA VAL A 422 -9.21 -3.34 -43.62
C VAL A 422 -9.46 -1.98 -42.96
N GLY A 423 -8.92 -1.72 -41.77
CA GLY A 423 -9.01 -0.46 -41.02
C GLY A 423 -10.35 -0.18 -40.32
N THR A 424 -11.25 -1.17 -40.22
CA THR A 424 -12.62 -1.01 -39.71
C THR A 424 -12.79 -1.34 -38.23
N ALA A 425 -11.93 -2.19 -37.68
CA ALA A 425 -11.95 -2.60 -36.27
C ALA A 425 -10.56 -2.45 -35.66
N HIS A 426 -10.50 -2.01 -34.41
CA HIS A 426 -9.26 -1.62 -33.72
C HIS A 426 -9.31 -2.17 -32.29
N GLY A 427 -8.17 -2.64 -31.77
CA GLY A 427 -8.01 -2.91 -30.34
C GLY A 427 -7.69 -1.62 -29.58
N SER A 428 -8.01 -1.54 -28.29
CA SER A 428 -7.68 -0.38 -27.46
C SER A 428 -6.22 -0.43 -27.00
N VAL A 429 -5.63 0.73 -26.71
CA VAL A 429 -4.28 0.82 -26.12
C VAL A 429 -4.38 1.52 -24.78
N THR A 430 -3.96 0.83 -23.71
CA THR A 430 -3.94 1.33 -22.34
C THR A 430 -2.51 1.28 -21.80
N LEU A 431 -1.96 2.43 -21.47
CA LEU A 431 -0.66 2.59 -20.82
C LEU A 431 -0.90 3.21 -19.44
N THR A 432 -0.60 2.47 -18.38
CA THR A 432 -0.80 2.90 -16.99
C THR A 432 0.56 3.00 -16.30
N ALA A 433 1.02 4.23 -16.04
CA ALA A 433 2.15 4.45 -15.16
C ALA A 433 1.65 4.60 -13.71
N PHE A 434 2.14 3.83 -12.75
CA PHE A 434 1.66 3.88 -11.36
C PHE A 434 2.78 3.65 -10.34
N ASP A 435 3.01 4.59 -9.41
CA ASP A 435 3.97 4.42 -8.29
C ASP A 435 3.35 4.95 -6.97
N LYS A 436 3.41 4.17 -5.88
CA LYS A 436 2.82 4.54 -4.58
C LYS A 436 3.76 4.23 -3.41
N ARG A 437 3.70 5.02 -2.33
CA ARG A 437 4.42 4.74 -1.09
C ARG A 437 3.61 5.03 0.18
N PHE A 438 3.38 3.98 0.99
CA PHE A 438 2.65 4.04 2.28
C PHE A 438 3.58 4.14 3.50
N LYS A 439 4.77 3.52 3.49
CA LYS A 439 5.76 3.57 4.59
C LYS A 439 7.20 3.40 4.08
N THR A 440 8.18 4.02 4.75
CA THR A 440 9.62 3.67 4.69
C THR A 440 10.30 3.95 6.04
N ASN A 441 11.55 3.50 6.23
CA ASN A 441 12.26 3.52 7.53
C ASN A 441 12.83 4.92 7.92
N PHE A 442 12.49 5.37 9.15
CA PHE A 442 13.13 6.34 10.08
C PHE A 442 13.68 7.71 9.60
N LEU A 443 13.80 7.99 8.30
CA LEU A 443 14.13 9.32 7.75
C LEU A 443 13.43 9.47 6.40
N PHE A 444 12.23 10.08 6.40
CA PHE A 444 11.31 10.04 5.25
C PHE A 444 11.74 10.95 4.10
N THR A 445 12.08 10.32 2.97
CA THR A 445 11.84 10.89 1.64
C THR A 445 11.00 9.86 0.86
N ALA A 446 9.67 10.01 0.86
CA ALA A 446 8.83 9.31 -0.11
C ALA A 446 8.94 10.06 -1.44
N ASN A 447 9.31 9.38 -2.54
CA ASN A 447 9.43 10.01 -3.86
C ASN A 447 8.98 9.05 -4.97
N PRO A 448 7.70 8.62 -4.98
CA PRO A 448 7.11 7.92 -6.11
C PRO A 448 7.18 8.76 -7.38
N SER A 449 7.50 8.11 -8.49
CA SER A 449 7.55 8.71 -9.83
C SER A 449 6.87 7.81 -10.85
N ALA A 450 5.83 8.32 -11.50
CA ALA A 450 5.13 7.63 -12.58
C ALA A 450 5.23 8.46 -13.88
N SER A 451 5.71 7.88 -14.97
CA SER A 451 5.87 8.60 -16.23
C SER A 451 5.48 7.80 -17.47
N ILE A 452 4.82 8.46 -18.41
CA ILE A 452 4.63 7.96 -19.78
C ILE A 452 5.24 8.96 -20.77
N THR A 453 6.15 8.49 -21.60
CA THR A 453 6.76 9.26 -22.69
C THR A 453 6.38 8.65 -24.03
N VAL A 454 5.84 9.47 -24.93
CA VAL A 454 5.59 9.12 -26.33
C VAL A 454 6.31 10.14 -27.19
N SER A 455 7.37 9.73 -27.88
CA SER A 455 8.28 10.63 -28.60
C SER A 455 8.55 10.14 -30.02
N ASN A 456 8.34 11.00 -31.02
CA ASN A 456 8.50 10.66 -32.44
C ASN A 456 7.83 9.32 -32.83
N ALA A 457 6.70 9.01 -32.18
CA ALA A 457 6.04 7.71 -32.28
C ALA A 457 4.65 7.83 -32.92
N THR A 458 4.11 6.71 -33.40
CA THR A 458 2.74 6.64 -33.90
C THR A 458 1.94 5.63 -33.11
N ILE A 459 0.81 6.02 -32.51
CA ILE A 459 -0.11 5.10 -31.84
C ILE A 459 -1.46 5.14 -32.55
N THR A 460 -1.93 4.00 -33.03
CA THR A 460 -3.25 3.84 -33.65
C THR A 460 -4.08 2.76 -32.95
N GLY A 461 -5.31 3.10 -32.55
CA GLY A 461 -6.22 2.10 -32.01
C GLY A 461 -7.68 2.50 -31.80
N GLY A 462 -8.34 1.69 -30.97
CA GLY A 462 -9.70 1.79 -30.49
C GLY A 462 -9.83 3.00 -29.58
N ALA A 463 -10.08 2.79 -28.29
CA ALA A 463 -9.83 3.83 -27.30
C ALA A 463 -8.35 3.90 -26.95
N LEU A 464 -7.85 5.08 -26.59
CA LEU A 464 -6.48 5.25 -26.08
C LEU A 464 -6.54 5.80 -24.65
N SER A 465 -5.83 5.18 -23.71
CA SER A 465 -5.76 5.64 -22.32
C SER A 465 -4.31 5.65 -21.87
N LEU A 466 -3.76 6.84 -21.65
CA LEU A 466 -2.40 7.04 -21.17
C LEU A 466 -2.50 7.76 -19.82
N THR A 467 -2.27 7.05 -18.72
CA THR A 467 -2.50 7.57 -17.36
C THR A 467 -1.31 7.34 -16.46
N ALA A 468 -0.73 8.41 -15.91
CA ALA A 468 0.31 8.36 -14.89
C ALA A 468 -0.24 8.74 -13.52
N THR A 469 0.01 7.94 -12.48
CA THR A 469 -0.40 8.22 -11.10
C THR A 469 0.75 7.99 -10.13
N ALA A 470 1.14 9.02 -9.39
CA ALA A 470 2.13 8.93 -8.32
C ALA A 470 1.50 9.34 -6.98
N SER A 471 1.80 8.61 -5.89
CA SER A 471 1.18 8.87 -4.58
C SER A 471 2.12 8.64 -3.39
N ALA A 472 2.46 9.70 -2.67
CA ALA A 472 3.19 9.68 -1.41
C ALA A 472 2.26 9.93 -0.22
N THR A 473 1.81 8.85 0.44
CA THR A 473 0.82 8.91 1.53
C THR A 473 1.30 8.16 2.77
N PRO A 474 2.33 8.66 3.48
CA PRO A 474 2.84 8.06 4.72
C PRO A 474 1.79 7.99 5.84
N ASN A 475 0.77 8.86 5.80
CA ASN A 475 -0.30 8.92 6.78
C ASN A 475 -1.63 8.48 6.17
N GLY A 476 -2.55 8.06 7.03
CA GLY A 476 -3.91 7.75 6.65
C GLY A 476 -4.69 8.97 6.14
N PRO A 477 -5.99 8.81 5.88
CA PRO A 477 -6.81 9.86 5.29
C PRO A 477 -6.73 11.21 6.03
N SER A 478 -6.63 12.29 5.25
CA SER A 478 -6.57 13.66 5.76
C SER A 478 -7.94 14.28 6.07
N THR A 479 -9.05 13.64 5.68
CA THR A 479 -10.41 14.20 5.71
C THR A 479 -11.39 13.41 6.58
N LEU A 480 -10.94 12.91 7.74
CA LEU A 480 -11.81 12.16 8.64
C LEU A 480 -12.92 13.03 9.23
N THR A 481 -14.16 12.55 9.15
CA THR A 481 -15.34 13.17 9.75
C THR A 481 -16.01 12.19 10.71
N ALA A 482 -16.54 12.66 11.84
CA ALA A 482 -17.22 11.83 12.84
C ALA A 482 -18.55 12.46 13.26
N THR A 483 -19.66 11.80 12.96
CA THR A 483 -21.01 12.28 13.25
C THR A 483 -21.67 11.40 14.32
N PRO A 484 -21.88 11.91 15.55
CA PRO A 484 -22.51 11.13 16.61
C PRO A 484 -24.03 11.01 16.42
N SER A 485 -24.58 9.90 16.90
CA SER A 485 -26.01 9.65 17.07
C SER A 485 -26.28 9.14 18.47
N ALA A 486 -27.36 9.61 19.11
CA ALA A 486 -27.77 9.15 20.44
C ALA A 486 -28.39 7.73 20.44
N THR A 487 -28.69 7.20 19.24
CA THR A 487 -29.32 5.89 19.02
C THR A 487 -28.63 5.14 17.87
N GLY A 488 -28.84 3.83 17.74
CA GLY A 488 -28.33 3.05 16.61
C GLY A 488 -27.10 2.20 16.91
N GLY A 489 -26.65 2.17 18.18
CA GLY A 489 -25.57 1.29 18.63
C GLY A 489 -25.63 1.02 20.13
N ALA A 490 -24.46 0.76 20.71
CA ALA A 490 -24.22 0.43 22.10
C ALA A 490 -23.13 1.31 22.74
N LEU A 491 -22.69 2.38 22.05
CA LEU A 491 -21.79 3.35 22.65
C LEU A 491 -22.53 4.07 23.78
N GLY A 492 -21.91 4.14 24.96
CA GLY A 492 -22.43 4.89 26.09
C GLY A 492 -22.17 6.38 25.92
N GLU A 493 -22.83 7.20 26.74
CA GLU A 493 -22.54 8.63 26.79
C GLU A 493 -21.05 8.89 27.06
N GLY A 494 -20.42 9.70 26.22
CA GLY A 494 -18.98 9.92 26.28
C GLY A 494 -18.39 10.45 24.99
N LYS A 495 -17.15 10.95 25.11
CA LYS A 495 -16.34 11.42 23.98
C LYS A 495 -15.45 10.29 23.48
N TYR A 496 -15.49 10.07 22.17
CA TYR A 496 -14.71 9.05 21.48
C TYR A 496 -13.80 9.70 20.46
N PHE A 497 -12.59 9.18 20.31
CA PHE A 497 -11.54 9.68 19.43
C PHE A 497 -11.21 8.63 18.39
N TYR A 498 -11.07 9.03 17.13
CA TYR A 498 -10.90 8.14 15.99
C TYR A 498 -9.69 8.54 15.14
N ARG A 499 -8.95 7.54 14.65
CA ARG A 499 -7.97 7.68 13.58
C ARG A 499 -8.20 6.58 12.54
N VAL A 500 -7.92 6.88 11.28
CA VAL A 500 -8.01 5.89 10.20
C VAL A 500 -6.63 5.75 9.56
N THR A 501 -6.26 4.50 9.24
CA THR A 501 -5.09 4.16 8.43
C THR A 501 -5.56 3.45 7.15
N ALA A 502 -4.73 3.50 6.11
CA ALA A 502 -4.90 2.68 4.91
C ALA A 502 -3.92 1.51 4.94
N TYR A 503 -4.29 0.38 4.34
CA TYR A 503 -3.41 -0.77 4.15
C TYR A 503 -3.47 -1.17 2.68
N ASP A 504 -2.32 -1.47 2.06
CA ASP A 504 -2.25 -1.80 0.63
C ASP A 504 -2.08 -3.29 0.34
N GLY A 505 -2.04 -4.13 1.37
CA GLY A 505 -1.75 -5.57 1.26
C GLY A 505 -0.37 -5.96 1.78
N SER A 506 0.55 -5.00 1.89
CA SER A 506 1.89 -5.20 2.48
C SER A 506 2.11 -4.27 3.68
N ASP A 507 1.86 -2.98 3.50
CA ASP A 507 2.12 -1.92 4.47
C ASP A 507 0.84 -1.20 4.89
N GLU A 508 0.82 -0.81 6.16
CA GLU A 508 -0.22 0.06 6.72
C GLU A 508 0.33 1.48 6.82
N THR A 509 -0.43 2.53 6.53
CA THR A 509 0.00 3.90 6.78
C THR A 509 0.11 4.19 8.28
N ARG A 510 0.64 5.36 8.64
CA ARG A 510 0.46 5.93 10.00
C ARG A 510 -0.99 6.39 10.18
N GLY A 511 -1.37 6.71 11.42
CA GLY A 511 -2.65 7.36 11.70
C GLY A 511 -2.84 8.63 10.85
N GLY A 512 -4.01 8.78 10.24
CA GLY A 512 -4.46 10.05 9.68
C GLY A 512 -4.83 11.06 10.77
N VAL A 513 -5.55 12.12 10.39
CA VAL A 513 -6.01 13.17 11.31
C VAL A 513 -6.90 12.58 12.41
N GLU A 514 -6.64 12.92 13.68
CA GLU A 514 -7.51 12.54 14.80
C GLU A 514 -8.82 13.33 14.76
N THR A 515 -9.95 12.63 14.88
CA THR A 515 -11.27 13.25 14.94
C THR A 515 -12.05 12.70 16.13
N SER A 516 -12.80 13.54 16.84
CA SER A 516 -13.59 13.11 17.99
C SER A 516 -15.09 13.36 17.81
N ALA A 517 -15.91 12.57 18.50
CA ALA A 517 -17.37 12.73 18.55
C ALA A 517 -17.88 12.42 19.97
N THR A 518 -18.82 13.23 20.47
CA THR A 518 -19.48 13.02 21.76
C THR A 518 -20.86 12.43 21.53
N THR A 519 -21.15 11.29 22.13
CA THR A 519 -22.49 10.71 22.15
C THR A 519 -23.20 11.08 23.46
N THR A 520 -24.50 11.35 23.39
CA THR A 520 -25.33 11.88 24.50
C THR A 520 -26.38 10.89 25.01
N GLY A 521 -26.37 9.65 24.52
CA GLY A 521 -27.32 8.60 24.87
C GLY A 521 -26.63 7.27 25.16
N THR A 522 -27.32 6.35 25.85
CA THR A 522 -26.74 5.05 26.27
C THR A 522 -26.72 3.98 25.16
N THR A 523 -27.19 4.32 23.95
CA THR A 523 -27.28 3.43 22.78
C THR A 523 -26.73 4.12 21.54
N GLY A 524 -25.69 4.93 21.71
CA GLY A 524 -25.14 5.79 20.68
C GLY A 524 -24.36 5.02 19.61
N SER A 525 -24.12 5.73 18.51
CA SER A 525 -23.23 5.31 17.42
C SER A 525 -22.49 6.52 16.86
N VAL A 526 -21.37 6.30 16.17
CA VAL A 526 -20.63 7.35 15.45
C VAL A 526 -20.42 6.94 14.01
N ALA A 527 -20.97 7.71 13.07
CA ALA A 527 -20.74 7.52 11.64
C ALA A 527 -19.46 8.26 11.21
N LEU A 528 -18.53 7.53 10.62
CA LEU A 528 -17.26 8.01 10.11
C LEU A 528 -17.26 8.01 8.57
N SER A 529 -16.65 9.03 7.97
CA SER A 529 -16.33 9.06 6.54
C SER A 529 -15.01 9.77 6.25
N TRP A 530 -14.31 9.35 5.19
CA TRP A 530 -13.00 9.88 4.79
C TRP A 530 -12.79 9.82 3.26
N SER A 531 -11.73 10.46 2.76
CA SER A 531 -11.31 10.36 1.35
C SER A 531 -10.52 9.08 1.08
N PRO A 532 -10.66 8.46 -0.11
CA PRO A 532 -9.88 7.31 -0.47
C PRO A 532 -8.38 7.66 -0.63
N ILE A 533 -7.50 6.75 -0.20
CA ILE A 533 -6.06 6.78 -0.45
C ILE A 533 -5.75 5.90 -1.66
N PRO A 534 -5.07 6.40 -2.71
CA PRO A 534 -4.69 5.60 -3.87
C PRO A 534 -3.92 4.34 -3.47
N GLY A 535 -4.33 3.18 -3.99
CA GLY A 535 -3.67 1.90 -3.74
C GLY A 535 -4.02 1.20 -2.42
N ALA A 536 -4.93 1.75 -1.61
CA ALA A 536 -5.44 1.08 -0.40
C ALA A 536 -6.37 -0.10 -0.77
N THR A 537 -6.18 -1.24 -0.11
CA THR A 537 -7.01 -2.45 -0.23
C THR A 537 -8.00 -2.59 0.93
N GLU A 538 -7.67 -2.04 2.11
CA GLU A 538 -8.54 -1.91 3.27
C GLU A 538 -8.21 -0.64 4.08
N TYR A 539 -9.10 -0.27 5.00
CA TYR A 539 -8.86 0.75 6.02
C TYR A 539 -8.98 0.16 7.42
N ARG A 540 -8.19 0.67 8.36
CA ARG A 540 -8.27 0.28 9.77
C ARG A 540 -8.68 1.50 10.60
N ILE A 541 -9.68 1.30 11.44
CA ILE A 541 -10.31 2.35 12.23
C ILE A 541 -9.90 2.13 13.68
N TYR A 542 -9.19 3.11 14.24
CA TYR A 542 -8.72 3.10 15.61
C TYR A 542 -9.60 3.99 16.46
N ARG A 543 -10.04 3.51 17.63
CA ARG A 543 -10.88 4.24 18.59
C ARG A 543 -10.20 4.34 19.96
N GLY A 544 -10.37 5.46 20.64
CA GLY A 544 -10.01 5.66 22.04
C GLY A 544 -11.05 6.52 22.78
N THR A 545 -10.92 6.61 24.11
CA THR A 545 -11.73 7.49 24.97
C THR A 545 -10.98 8.71 25.47
N THR A 546 -9.68 8.80 25.17
CA THR A 546 -8.81 9.96 25.42
C THR A 546 -8.10 10.35 24.12
N SER A 547 -7.72 11.61 23.99
CA SER A 547 -6.91 12.08 22.85
C SER A 547 -5.59 11.30 22.78
N HIS A 548 -5.12 10.98 21.58
CA HIS A 548 -3.92 10.15 21.34
C HIS A 548 -3.91 8.76 22.01
N GLY A 549 -5.04 8.33 22.60
CA GLY A 549 -5.16 7.09 23.36
C GLY A 549 -5.95 6.00 22.67
N GLN A 550 -5.86 5.88 21.33
CA GLN A 550 -6.56 4.81 20.63
C GLN A 550 -5.93 3.45 20.92
N ASP A 551 -6.73 2.55 21.49
CA ASP A 551 -6.33 1.22 21.96
C ASP A 551 -7.18 0.09 21.34
N SER A 552 -8.18 0.48 20.54
CA SER A 552 -9.20 -0.36 19.94
C SER A 552 -9.13 -0.25 18.42
N LYS A 553 -9.16 -1.37 17.68
CA LYS A 553 -9.08 -1.44 16.21
C LYS A 553 -10.28 -2.18 15.61
N TYR A 554 -10.81 -1.61 14.54
CA TYR A 554 -11.72 -2.25 13.59
C TYR A 554 -11.07 -2.31 12.20
N VAL A 555 -11.48 -3.26 11.38
CA VAL A 555 -11.05 -3.38 9.98
C VAL A 555 -12.27 -3.20 9.08
N SER A 556 -12.17 -2.33 8.07
CA SER A 556 -13.23 -2.15 7.09
C SER A 556 -13.35 -3.37 6.18
N ALA A 557 -14.55 -3.65 5.67
CA ALA A 557 -14.70 -4.63 4.60
C ALA A 557 -14.23 -4.00 3.27
N GLY A 558 -12.99 -4.28 2.88
CA GLY A 558 -12.38 -3.77 1.64
C GLY A 558 -12.15 -2.25 1.65
N THR A 559 -12.26 -1.63 0.47
CA THR A 559 -11.88 -0.23 0.21
C THR A 559 -12.95 0.82 0.56
N GLY A 560 -13.99 0.43 1.30
CA GLY A 560 -15.05 1.35 1.71
C GLY A 560 -14.52 2.52 2.55
N THR A 561 -14.97 3.74 2.24
CA THR A 561 -14.49 4.99 2.88
C THR A 561 -15.44 5.53 3.96
N ALA A 562 -16.28 4.65 4.51
CA ALA A 562 -17.21 4.98 5.58
C ALA A 562 -17.35 3.80 6.54
N PHE A 563 -17.53 4.11 7.83
CA PHE A 563 -17.69 3.13 8.89
C PHE A 563 -18.65 3.69 9.94
N THR A 564 -19.56 2.87 10.48
CA THR A 564 -20.39 3.29 11.61
C THR A 564 -19.98 2.50 12.84
N ASP A 565 -19.34 3.17 13.81
CA ASP A 565 -19.08 2.59 15.11
C ASP A 565 -20.39 2.47 15.88
N THR A 566 -20.86 1.24 16.04
CA THR A 566 -22.06 0.91 16.82
C THR A 566 -21.72 0.37 18.20
N GLY A 567 -20.45 0.42 18.63
CA GLY A 567 -19.98 -0.17 19.89
C GLY A 567 -19.77 -1.69 19.83
N ALA A 568 -19.51 -2.23 18.63
CA ALA A 568 -19.08 -3.63 18.48
C ALA A 568 -17.74 -3.87 19.18
N SER A 569 -17.43 -5.12 19.55
CA SER A 569 -16.15 -5.45 20.20
C SER A 569 -15.00 -5.30 19.21
N PRO A 570 -14.04 -4.39 19.42
CA PRO A 570 -12.86 -4.25 18.58
C PRO A 570 -11.73 -5.20 19.02
N ASP A 571 -10.71 -5.34 18.18
CA ASP A 571 -9.42 -5.89 18.58
C ASP A 571 -8.66 -4.85 19.41
N SER A 572 -7.78 -5.27 20.32
CA SER A 572 -6.91 -4.33 21.04
C SER A 572 -5.65 -4.05 20.21
N ALA A 573 -5.52 -2.81 19.74
CA ALA A 573 -4.36 -2.33 19.01
C ALA A 573 -4.33 -0.80 18.96
N SER A 574 -3.13 -0.23 18.96
CA SER A 574 -2.90 1.20 18.70
C SER A 574 -2.50 1.45 17.25
N PRO A 575 -2.79 2.64 16.69
CA PRO A 575 -2.33 2.98 15.36
C PRO A 575 -0.79 3.04 15.32
N PRO A 576 -0.16 2.80 14.17
CA PRO A 576 1.27 3.08 14.00
C PRO A 576 1.58 4.54 14.38
N SER A 577 2.64 4.75 15.17
CA SER A 577 2.99 6.03 15.82
C SER A 577 3.13 7.19 14.83
N ALA A 578 3.01 8.45 15.29
CA ALA A 578 3.28 9.66 14.50
C ALA A 578 4.78 10.04 14.52
N GLU A 579 5.24 10.85 13.56
CA GLU A 579 6.65 11.26 13.46
C GLU A 579 6.82 12.77 13.49
N ARG A 580 8.01 13.19 13.94
CA ARG A 580 8.38 14.60 14.11
C ARG A 580 8.86 15.27 12.81
N LEU A 581 9.29 14.50 11.80
CA LEU A 581 9.73 15.03 10.50
C LEU A 581 9.28 14.12 9.35
N ILE A 582 8.58 14.68 8.37
CA ILE A 582 8.19 13.96 7.15
C ILE A 582 8.54 14.80 5.92
N ILE A 583 9.21 14.20 4.92
CA ILE A 583 9.31 14.78 3.57
C ILE A 583 8.64 13.82 2.59
N ALA A 584 7.61 14.32 1.91
CA ALA A 584 6.86 13.57 0.90
C ALA A 584 6.88 14.32 -0.44
N LEU A 585 7.36 13.63 -1.47
CA LEU A 585 7.51 14.12 -2.83
C LEU A 585 6.70 13.20 -3.75
N SER A 586 6.09 13.71 -4.82
CA SER A 586 5.36 12.87 -5.78
C SER A 586 5.38 13.50 -7.16
N SER A 587 5.73 12.73 -8.19
CA SER A 587 5.82 13.20 -9.58
C SER A 587 5.09 12.27 -10.54
N ALA A 588 4.06 12.81 -11.21
CA ALA A 588 3.31 12.10 -12.25
C ALA A 588 3.35 12.89 -13.56
N SER A 589 3.83 12.25 -14.62
CA SER A 589 3.97 12.91 -15.93
C SER A 589 3.47 12.07 -17.10
N VAL A 590 2.82 12.74 -18.06
CA VAL A 590 2.59 12.18 -19.39
C VAL A 590 3.06 13.21 -20.41
N SER A 591 3.95 12.81 -21.31
CA SER A 591 4.53 13.66 -22.36
C SER A 591 4.33 13.04 -23.73
N ILE A 592 3.71 13.79 -24.65
CA ILE A 592 3.56 13.42 -26.06
C ILE A 592 4.30 14.44 -26.91
N ASP A 593 5.41 14.05 -27.52
CA ASP A 593 6.27 14.95 -28.29
C ASP A 593 6.47 14.44 -29.73
N ASP A 594 6.36 15.33 -30.71
CA ASP A 594 6.54 15.02 -32.15
C ASP A 594 5.81 13.74 -32.62
N SER A 595 4.66 13.40 -32.03
CA SER A 595 4.03 12.09 -32.17
C SER A 595 2.66 12.13 -32.84
N THR A 596 2.25 11.01 -33.42
CA THR A 596 0.92 10.85 -34.06
C THR A 596 0.03 9.92 -33.23
N LEU A 597 -1.14 10.41 -32.80
CA LEU A 597 -2.14 9.60 -32.10
C LEU A 597 -3.42 9.51 -32.95
N THR A 598 -3.87 8.29 -33.25
CA THR A 598 -5.11 8.04 -34.00
C THR A 598 -6.02 7.08 -33.25
N SER A 599 -7.27 7.48 -32.99
CA SER A 599 -8.23 6.71 -32.21
C SER A 599 -9.61 6.68 -32.86
N THR A 600 -10.24 5.50 -32.88
CA THR A 600 -11.66 5.35 -33.25
C THR A 600 -12.61 5.49 -32.05
N GLY A 601 -12.08 5.51 -30.83
CA GLY A 601 -12.80 5.71 -29.57
C GLY A 601 -12.50 7.07 -28.94
N ALA A 602 -12.72 7.15 -27.62
CA ALA A 602 -12.28 8.29 -26.82
C ALA A 602 -10.81 8.13 -26.42
N THR A 603 -10.14 9.24 -26.15
CA THR A 603 -8.75 9.29 -25.70
C THR A 603 -8.61 10.07 -24.40
N THR A 604 -7.95 9.46 -23.42
CA THR A 604 -7.55 10.10 -22.16
C THR A 604 -6.03 10.13 -22.08
N ILE A 605 -5.49 11.31 -21.79
CA ILE A 605 -4.07 11.53 -21.47
C ILE A 605 -4.06 12.25 -20.13
N ALA A 606 -3.59 11.59 -19.08
CA ALA A 606 -3.76 12.11 -17.73
C ALA A 606 -2.59 11.86 -16.80
N SER A 607 -2.31 12.84 -15.93
CA SER A 607 -1.41 12.71 -14.79
C SER A 607 -2.13 13.02 -13.48
N THR A 608 -1.86 12.22 -12.44
CA THR A 608 -2.39 12.41 -11.10
C THR A 608 -1.27 12.31 -10.07
N SER A 609 -1.07 13.35 -9.27
CA SER A 609 -0.10 13.33 -8.16
C SER A 609 -0.80 13.57 -6.82
N VAL A 610 -0.46 12.77 -5.81
CA VAL A 610 -1.05 12.86 -4.47
C VAL A 610 0.05 12.85 -3.41
N VAL A 611 0.07 13.89 -2.58
CA VAL A 611 0.90 13.96 -1.37
C VAL A 611 -0.01 14.12 -0.16
N SER A 612 0.17 13.27 0.87
CA SER A 612 -0.49 13.41 2.16
C SER A 612 0.46 13.07 3.30
N ALA A 613 0.98 14.10 3.96
CA ALA A 613 1.96 14.00 5.04
C ALA A 613 1.47 14.71 6.31
N ILE A 614 1.57 14.01 7.45
CA ILE A 614 1.19 14.50 8.77
C ILE A 614 2.30 14.19 9.75
N ALA A 615 3.03 15.22 10.19
CA ALA A 615 3.95 15.14 11.31
C ALA A 615 3.22 15.58 12.59
N GLU A 616 3.31 14.78 13.64
CA GLU A 616 2.78 15.15 14.94
C GLU A 616 3.84 14.87 16.00
N ASP A 617 3.91 15.76 16.98
CA ASP A 617 4.72 15.58 18.16
C ASP A 617 3.96 16.00 19.41
N VAL A 618 4.07 15.17 20.45
CA VAL A 618 3.46 15.42 21.77
C VAL A 618 4.54 15.25 22.82
N ALA A 619 4.80 16.29 23.61
CA ALA A 619 5.74 16.20 24.72
C ALA A 619 5.18 15.31 25.84
N SER A 620 6.03 14.48 26.46
CA SER A 620 5.62 13.53 27.50
C SER A 620 5.76 14.15 28.89
N ALA A 621 4.78 13.95 29.78
CA ALA A 621 4.84 14.37 31.18
C ALA A 621 5.85 13.58 32.06
N SER A 622 6.54 12.58 31.49
CA SER A 622 7.28 11.55 32.23
C SER A 622 8.81 11.56 32.06
N GLU A 623 9.35 12.49 31.28
CA GLU A 623 10.78 12.77 31.28
C GLU A 623 11.08 13.75 32.44
N ASP A 624 12.29 13.70 32.99
CA ASP A 624 12.63 14.20 34.34
C ASP A 624 12.09 15.61 34.65
N VAL A 625 11.67 15.84 35.89
CA VAL A 625 10.88 17.02 36.33
C VAL A 625 11.60 18.38 36.25
N ASP A 626 12.81 18.43 35.70
CA ASP A 626 13.65 19.63 35.64
C ASP A 626 14.12 20.03 34.21
N ASP A 627 13.87 19.25 33.15
CA ASP A 627 14.48 19.48 31.81
C ASP A 627 13.47 19.76 30.67
N THR A 628 13.94 20.50 29.65
CA THR A 628 13.16 21.14 28.58
C THR A 628 12.52 20.18 27.57
N ASP A 629 11.18 20.10 27.54
CA ASP A 629 10.47 19.33 26.51
C ASP A 629 9.99 20.21 25.34
N VAL A 630 10.67 20.12 24.19
CA VAL A 630 10.15 20.71 22.94
C VAL A 630 9.28 19.70 22.20
N ALA A 631 8.04 20.09 21.90
CA ALA A 631 7.26 19.44 20.86
C ALA A 631 7.64 20.08 19.51
N LEU A 632 8.31 19.33 18.64
CA LEU A 632 8.77 19.79 17.33
C LEU A 632 8.23 18.89 16.22
N SER A 633 7.48 19.48 15.31
CA SER A 633 6.96 18.81 14.12
C SER A 633 7.30 19.60 12.85
N SER A 634 7.68 18.87 11.81
CA SER A 634 7.99 19.47 10.51
C SER A 634 7.56 18.60 9.34
N VAL A 635 7.01 19.24 8.30
CA VAL A 635 6.60 18.57 7.07
C VAL A 635 7.11 19.31 5.84
N GLY A 636 7.77 18.60 4.92
CA GLY A 636 8.01 19.03 3.55
C GLY A 636 7.11 18.28 2.57
N GLY A 637 6.57 18.98 1.58
CA GLY A 637 5.65 18.40 0.58
C GLY A 637 5.91 18.95 -0.81
N ASP A 638 6.24 18.11 -1.79
CA ASP A 638 6.34 18.53 -3.20
C ASP A 638 5.49 17.61 -4.07
N SER A 639 4.64 18.20 -4.92
CA SER A 639 3.72 17.43 -5.75
C SER A 639 3.65 18.00 -7.15
N ASP A 640 4.01 17.20 -8.14
CA ASP A 640 3.98 17.58 -9.55
C ASP A 640 3.08 16.65 -10.36
N ALA A 641 2.08 17.22 -11.04
CA ALA A 641 1.24 16.52 -12.01
C ALA A 641 1.26 17.28 -13.33
N THR A 642 1.89 16.71 -14.36
CA THR A 642 2.05 17.39 -15.66
C THR A 642 1.63 16.49 -16.82
N THR A 643 0.75 16.99 -17.69
CA THR A 643 0.34 16.34 -18.92
C THR A 643 0.59 17.30 -20.07
N ASP A 644 1.55 17.00 -20.92
CA ASP A 644 2.00 17.92 -21.97
C ASP A 644 1.95 17.22 -23.34
N VAL A 645 1.36 17.89 -24.32
CA VAL A 645 1.50 17.56 -25.75
C VAL A 645 2.31 18.65 -26.40
N THR A 646 3.43 18.32 -27.04
CA THR A 646 4.43 19.26 -27.56
C THR A 646 4.85 18.91 -29.00
N GLY A 647 5.81 19.68 -29.54
CA GLY A 647 6.42 19.42 -30.84
C GLY A 647 5.50 19.71 -32.03
N SER A 648 5.52 18.82 -33.01
CA SER A 648 4.70 18.83 -34.23
C SER A 648 3.64 17.72 -34.19
N SER A 649 3.11 17.42 -33.00
CA SER A 649 2.24 16.26 -32.77
C SER A 649 0.93 16.32 -33.57
N ALA A 650 0.46 15.18 -34.07
CA ALA A 650 -0.77 15.07 -34.86
C ALA A 650 -1.79 14.13 -34.18
N ILE A 651 -2.90 14.67 -33.70
CA ILE A 651 -3.89 13.93 -32.91
C ILE A 651 -5.24 13.87 -33.64
N THR A 652 -5.71 12.66 -33.94
CA THR A 652 -6.99 12.39 -34.60
C THR A 652 -7.83 11.38 -33.82
N ILE A 653 -8.86 11.86 -33.11
CA ILE A 653 -9.69 11.08 -32.19
C ILE A 653 -11.16 11.15 -32.64
N ALA A 654 -11.82 10.03 -32.88
CA ALA A 654 -13.24 10.05 -33.25
C ALA A 654 -14.15 10.46 -32.06
N GLY A 655 -13.79 10.04 -30.84
CA GLY A 655 -14.48 10.37 -29.59
C GLY A 655 -13.94 11.62 -28.89
N ALA A 656 -14.20 11.74 -27.58
CA ALA A 656 -13.68 12.83 -26.77
C ALA A 656 -12.16 12.70 -26.56
N LEU A 657 -11.43 13.82 -26.63
CA LEU A 657 -10.04 13.93 -26.21
C LEU A 657 -9.98 14.69 -24.88
N GLN A 658 -9.44 14.04 -23.85
CA GLN A 658 -9.20 14.60 -22.53
C GLN A 658 -7.70 14.63 -22.25
N ILE A 659 -7.18 15.82 -21.93
CA ILE A 659 -5.81 16.08 -21.50
C ILE A 659 -5.92 16.67 -20.10
N THR A 660 -5.57 15.91 -19.06
CA THR A 660 -5.89 16.28 -17.68
C THR A 660 -4.74 16.10 -16.70
N ALA A 661 -4.49 17.10 -15.86
CA ALA A 661 -3.59 16.97 -14.72
C ALA A 661 -4.35 17.22 -13.42
N THR A 662 -4.22 16.30 -12.46
CA THR A 662 -4.83 16.40 -11.13
C THR A 662 -3.76 16.34 -10.06
N ASN A 663 -3.77 17.29 -9.13
CA ASN A 663 -2.80 17.35 -8.05
C ASN A 663 -3.50 17.55 -6.71
N THR A 664 -3.15 16.72 -5.72
CA THR A 664 -3.59 16.89 -4.34
C THR A 664 -2.39 16.95 -3.43
N LEU A 665 -2.28 18.00 -2.62
CA LEU A 665 -1.22 18.17 -1.63
C LEU A 665 -1.83 18.41 -0.26
N TYR A 666 -1.51 17.58 0.71
CA TYR A 666 -1.86 17.77 2.11
C TYR A 666 -0.60 17.65 2.96
N ALA A 667 -0.25 18.71 3.67
CA ALA A 667 0.88 18.76 4.58
C ALA A 667 0.43 19.34 5.91
N SER A 668 0.59 18.60 7.01
CA SER A 668 0.21 19.06 8.34
C SER A 668 1.29 18.80 9.36
N ALA A 669 1.68 19.83 10.11
CA ALA A 669 2.59 19.69 11.25
C ALA A 669 1.84 20.12 12.53
N ALA A 670 1.76 19.24 13.52
CA ALA A 670 1.14 19.52 14.81
C ALA A 670 2.11 19.24 15.96
N SER A 671 2.28 20.20 16.84
CA SER A 671 3.14 20.10 18.02
C SER A 671 2.38 20.51 19.26
N ASP A 672 2.28 19.58 20.21
CA ASP A 672 1.57 19.76 21.46
C ASP A 672 2.52 19.55 22.65
N ALA A 673 2.93 20.65 23.28
CA ALA A 673 3.72 20.61 24.51
C ALA A 673 2.88 20.71 25.78
N HIS A 674 1.53 20.73 25.71
CA HIS A 674 0.66 20.99 26.86
C HIS A 674 0.87 20.01 28.02
N PHE A 675 1.17 18.74 27.69
CA PHE A 675 1.29 17.69 28.69
C PHE A 675 2.64 17.75 29.42
N ALA A 676 3.63 18.47 28.90
CA ALA A 676 4.89 18.70 29.58
C ALA A 676 4.78 19.84 30.60
N GLN A 677 5.61 19.74 31.64
CA GLN A 677 5.73 20.79 32.66
C GLN A 677 6.47 22.01 32.11
N SER A 678 7.51 21.83 31.30
CA SER A 678 8.36 22.91 30.77
C SER A 678 8.68 22.71 29.28
N GLY A 679 8.65 23.79 28.48
CA GLY A 679 9.03 23.75 27.06
C GLY A 679 8.10 24.45 26.06
N ALA A 680 8.34 24.25 24.75
CA ALA A 680 7.72 25.00 23.65
C ALA A 680 7.11 24.09 22.58
N GLY A 681 6.07 24.59 21.89
CA GLY A 681 5.51 23.96 20.70
C GLY A 681 6.03 24.65 19.44
N VAL A 682 6.59 23.88 18.50
CA VAL A 682 7.07 24.39 17.21
C VAL A 682 6.60 23.49 16.07
N ALA A 683 5.73 24.02 15.21
CA ALA A 683 5.21 23.33 14.04
C ALA A 683 5.52 24.10 12.76
N VAL A 684 6.20 23.45 11.81
CA VAL A 684 6.65 24.10 10.56
C VAL A 684 6.32 23.25 9.34
N VAL A 685 5.61 23.85 8.39
CA VAL A 685 5.50 23.31 7.03
C VAL A 685 6.54 23.99 6.14
N LEU A 686 7.49 23.21 5.63
CA LEU A 686 8.68 23.65 4.91
C LEU A 686 8.38 23.76 3.40
N PHE A 687 8.22 25.01 2.92
CA PHE A 687 8.15 25.41 1.50
C PHE A 687 7.46 24.40 0.56
N PRO A 688 6.23 23.95 0.85
CA PRO A 688 5.61 22.95 0.01
C PRO A 688 5.20 23.55 -1.34
N SER A 689 5.47 22.80 -2.40
CA SER A 689 5.16 23.17 -3.79
C SER A 689 4.14 22.23 -4.42
N ALA A 690 3.23 22.80 -5.20
CA ALA A 690 2.30 22.05 -6.03
C ALA A 690 2.29 22.58 -7.46
N THR A 691 2.74 21.78 -8.43
CA THR A 691 2.63 22.09 -9.86
C THR A 691 1.57 21.23 -10.50
N THR A 692 0.61 21.85 -11.18
CA THR A 692 -0.42 21.15 -11.95
C THR A 692 -0.50 21.76 -13.34
N ARG A 693 -0.21 20.97 -14.37
CA ARG A 693 -0.23 21.49 -15.75
C ARG A 693 -0.85 20.49 -16.72
N ALA A 694 -1.81 20.96 -17.50
CA ALA A 694 -2.33 20.27 -18.68
C ALA A 694 -2.13 21.19 -19.89
N SER A 695 -1.41 20.74 -20.92
CA SER A 695 -1.06 21.63 -22.03
C SER A 695 -1.11 20.96 -23.41
N LEU A 696 -1.38 21.80 -24.41
CA LEU A 696 -1.23 21.51 -25.83
C LEU A 696 -0.35 22.60 -26.44
N GLN A 697 0.83 22.24 -26.89
CA GLN A 697 1.90 23.16 -27.28
C GLN A 697 2.51 22.76 -28.63
N GLY A 698 3.33 23.65 -29.20
CA GLY A 698 4.18 23.36 -30.36
C GLY A 698 3.82 24.13 -31.63
N SER A 699 4.72 24.20 -32.62
CA SER A 699 4.56 25.08 -33.79
C SER A 699 3.63 24.55 -34.87
N ASP A 700 3.42 23.23 -34.91
CA ASP A 700 2.69 22.55 -35.99
C ASP A 700 1.75 21.45 -35.45
N THR A 701 1.40 21.52 -34.17
CA THR A 701 0.49 20.56 -33.53
C THR A 701 -0.91 20.67 -34.11
N THR A 702 -1.49 19.53 -34.51
CA THR A 702 -2.86 19.48 -35.06
C THR A 702 -3.74 18.55 -34.24
N VAL A 703 -4.97 18.98 -33.98
CA VAL A 703 -5.97 18.19 -33.25
C VAL A 703 -7.27 18.12 -34.05
N ASN A 704 -7.78 16.91 -34.23
CA ASN A 704 -9.11 16.62 -34.73
C ASN A 704 -9.81 15.66 -33.76
N ALA A 705 -10.80 16.11 -33.00
CA ALA A 705 -11.45 15.31 -31.97
C ALA A 705 -13.00 15.36 -32.06
N GLY A 706 -13.71 14.46 -31.38
CA GLY A 706 -15.14 14.62 -31.11
C GLY A 706 -15.41 15.88 -30.28
N SER A 707 -14.70 16.00 -29.15
CA SER A 707 -14.64 17.17 -28.26
C SER A 707 -13.23 17.28 -27.66
N LEU A 708 -12.86 18.47 -27.17
CA LEU A 708 -11.56 18.68 -26.51
C LEU A 708 -11.77 19.22 -25.09
N THR A 709 -11.12 18.60 -24.12
CA THR A 709 -11.01 19.12 -22.76
C THR A 709 -9.56 19.10 -22.32
N ILE A 710 -9.02 20.27 -22.01
CA ILE A 710 -7.72 20.44 -21.34
C ILE A 710 -8.02 20.95 -19.94
N MET A 711 -7.68 20.17 -18.91
CA MET A 711 -8.05 20.50 -17.53
C MET A 711 -6.92 20.29 -16.53
N ALA A 712 -6.60 21.32 -15.77
CA ALA A 712 -5.68 21.25 -14.63
C ALA A 712 -6.46 21.50 -13.34
N THR A 713 -6.44 20.55 -12.39
CA THR A 713 -7.16 20.64 -11.13
C THR A 713 -6.20 20.45 -9.95
N SER A 714 -6.15 21.42 -9.03
CA SER A 714 -5.36 21.33 -7.81
C SER A 714 -6.19 21.53 -6.55
N VAL A 715 -5.88 20.73 -5.53
CA VAL A 715 -6.37 20.90 -4.17
C VAL A 715 -5.18 20.82 -3.23
N SER A 716 -4.88 21.92 -2.53
CA SER A 716 -3.70 21.98 -1.67
C SER A 716 -4.04 22.48 -0.27
N SER A 717 -3.49 21.82 0.75
CA SER A 717 -3.74 22.11 2.15
C SER A 717 -2.46 22.05 2.98
N THR A 718 -2.16 23.13 3.70
CA THR A 718 -0.98 23.27 4.56
C THR A 718 -1.42 23.77 5.94
N ILE A 719 -1.29 22.93 6.96
CA ILE A 719 -1.84 23.21 8.29
C ILE A 719 -0.74 23.09 9.33
N THR A 720 -0.57 24.13 10.16
CA THR A 720 0.32 24.06 11.31
C THR A 720 -0.41 24.40 12.60
N SER A 721 -0.16 23.61 13.64
CA SER A 721 -0.67 23.84 14.98
C SER A 721 0.46 23.65 15.98
N ALA A 722 0.74 24.66 16.80
CA ALA A 722 1.78 24.60 17.82
C ALA A 722 1.20 25.05 19.15
N ILE A 723 1.46 24.29 20.21
CA ILE A 723 0.91 24.59 21.52
C ILE A 723 1.99 24.48 22.59
N ALA A 724 2.09 25.51 23.43
CA ALA A 724 3.10 25.62 24.48
C ALA A 724 2.79 24.71 25.68
N SER A 725 3.82 24.49 26.51
CA SER A 725 3.68 23.81 27.81
C SER A 725 3.01 24.68 28.86
N GLN A 726 2.64 24.08 29.99
CA GLN A 726 1.98 24.78 31.11
C GLN A 726 2.94 25.66 31.93
N GLY A 727 4.21 25.29 32.07
CA GLY A 727 5.20 25.99 32.90
C GLY A 727 6.16 26.90 32.14
N GLY A 728 6.44 26.62 30.85
CA GLY A 728 7.50 27.29 30.09
C GLY A 728 8.90 26.78 30.47
N ALA A 729 9.90 26.96 29.60
CA ALA A 729 11.27 26.54 29.87
C ALA A 729 12.00 27.54 30.79
N SER A 730 12.71 27.05 31.80
CA SER A 730 13.51 27.83 32.78
C SER A 730 15.04 27.66 32.62
N GLY A 731 15.50 26.78 31.71
CA GLY A 731 16.91 26.42 31.46
C GLY A 731 17.22 26.11 29.98
N ASN A 732 18.51 25.94 29.63
CA ASN A 732 19.01 25.41 28.35
C ASN A 732 19.96 24.23 28.62
N ASP A 733 19.44 23.07 29.01
CA ASP A 733 20.27 21.90 29.28
C ASP A 733 21.00 21.42 28.00
N ASP A 734 22.35 21.40 28.03
CA ASP A 734 23.17 20.80 26.96
C ASP A 734 23.52 19.32 27.22
N GLY A 735 23.03 18.76 28.33
CA GLY A 735 23.28 17.39 28.78
C GLY A 735 24.57 17.22 29.60
N ASP A 736 25.29 18.31 29.94
CA ASP A 736 26.44 18.32 30.83
C ASP A 736 26.07 18.75 32.26
N SER A 737 25.80 17.77 33.13
CA SER A 737 25.57 17.99 34.57
C SER A 737 26.71 18.68 35.35
N THR A 738 27.84 18.99 34.71
CA THR A 738 29.05 19.55 35.35
C THR A 738 29.31 21.01 35.00
N THR A 739 28.60 21.59 34.03
CA THR A 739 28.62 23.02 33.73
C THR A 739 27.52 23.75 34.49
N THR A 740 27.75 25.05 34.75
CA THR A 740 26.73 25.94 35.34
C THR A 740 26.22 26.92 34.29
N ASP A 741 26.37 26.59 33.00
CA ASP A 741 26.04 27.48 31.88
C ASP A 741 24.68 27.21 31.23
N ASP A 742 23.99 26.20 31.74
CA ASP A 742 22.71 25.65 31.28
C ASP A 742 21.48 26.46 31.71
N SER A 743 21.69 27.73 32.08
CA SER A 743 20.60 28.66 32.37
C SER A 743 20.68 29.91 31.50
N PRO A 744 19.53 30.51 31.12
CA PRO A 744 19.47 31.86 30.57
C PRO A 744 20.28 32.88 31.40
N ASP A 745 20.40 32.61 32.69
CA ASP A 745 21.12 33.44 33.63
C ASP A 745 22.64 33.38 33.42
N ALA A 746 23.21 32.24 33.02
CA ALA A 746 24.63 32.14 32.69
C ALA A 746 25.01 32.83 31.36
N THR A 747 24.14 32.76 30.34
CA THR A 747 24.37 33.41 29.03
C THR A 747 24.19 34.92 29.08
N THR A 748 23.34 35.42 29.99
CA THR A 748 23.13 36.86 30.24
C THR A 748 24.02 37.43 31.34
N GLY A 749 24.74 36.59 32.08
CA GLY A 749 25.63 36.99 33.17
C GLY A 749 24.91 37.41 34.46
N GLY A 750 23.84 36.70 34.84
CA GLY A 750 23.02 36.94 36.02
C GLY A 750 21.92 37.98 35.80
N ASN A 751 21.50 38.19 34.54
CA ASN A 751 20.57 39.28 34.17
C ASN A 751 19.25 38.76 33.57
N ALA A 752 19.02 37.44 33.56
CA ALA A 752 17.76 36.84 33.13
C ALA A 752 16.82 36.58 34.33
N ASP A 753 17.00 37.38 35.38
CA ASP A 753 16.22 37.36 36.62
C ASP A 753 15.50 38.70 36.83
N THR A 754 14.33 38.64 37.46
CA THR A 754 13.68 39.81 38.08
C THR A 754 13.90 39.78 39.59
N SER A 755 13.43 40.80 40.32
CA SER A 755 13.38 40.75 41.79
C SER A 755 12.51 39.61 42.34
N SER A 756 11.79 38.90 41.47
CA SER A 756 10.92 37.78 41.80
C SER A 756 11.51 36.41 41.38
N GLY A 757 12.65 36.36 40.70
CA GLY A 757 13.26 35.08 40.27
C GLY A 757 13.53 34.97 38.78
N THR A 758 13.80 33.73 38.34
CA THR A 758 14.10 33.38 36.95
C THR A 758 12.91 33.61 36.02
N ILE A 759 13.21 33.83 34.74
CA ILE A 759 12.19 34.02 33.69
C ILE A 759 11.91 32.68 32.99
N SER A 760 10.70 32.16 33.13
CA SER A 760 10.20 30.99 32.38
C SER A 760 9.52 31.43 31.08
N VAL A 761 9.91 30.84 29.95
CA VAL A 761 9.36 31.17 28.63
C VAL A 761 8.59 30.00 28.04
N ALA A 762 7.29 30.17 27.86
CA ALA A 762 6.45 29.27 27.07
C ALA A 762 6.15 29.93 25.72
N GLY A 763 6.55 29.22 24.66
CA GLY A 763 6.45 29.68 23.29
C GLY A 763 5.66 28.70 22.43
N ALA A 764 4.79 29.24 21.57
CA ALA A 764 4.21 28.52 20.46
C ALA A 764 4.60 29.20 19.13
N LEU A 765 5.17 28.45 18.20
CA LEU A 765 5.48 28.91 16.85
C LEU A 765 4.83 27.97 15.82
N ALA A 766 3.89 28.51 15.06
CA ALA A 766 3.30 27.82 13.91
C ALA A 766 3.65 28.59 12.63
N SER A 767 4.24 27.91 11.65
CA SER A 767 4.60 28.49 10.37
C SER A 767 4.10 27.61 9.22
N SER A 768 3.16 28.14 8.43
CA SER A 768 2.64 27.51 7.24
C SER A 768 3.04 28.31 6.01
N THR A 769 3.52 27.62 4.97
CA THR A 769 3.78 28.22 3.66
C THR A 769 3.14 27.35 2.59
N ILE A 770 2.71 27.94 1.48
CA ILE A 770 2.31 27.19 0.28
C ILE A 770 2.67 27.97 -0.99
N VAL A 771 3.25 27.27 -1.97
CA VAL A 771 3.46 27.76 -3.33
C VAL A 771 2.76 26.84 -4.33
N GLY A 772 1.82 27.37 -5.12
CA GLY A 772 1.02 26.55 -6.03
C GLY A 772 0.91 27.17 -7.42
N THR A 773 1.07 26.36 -8.46
CA THR A 773 0.80 26.74 -9.86
C THR A 773 -0.15 25.73 -10.48
N THR A 774 -1.28 26.21 -11.01
CA THR A 774 -2.27 25.41 -11.74
C THR A 774 -2.50 26.04 -13.10
N SER A 775 -2.13 25.35 -14.17
CA SER A 775 -2.18 25.90 -15.53
C SER A 775 -2.80 24.94 -16.53
N ALA A 776 -3.79 25.40 -17.30
CA ALA A 776 -4.35 24.67 -18.43
C ALA A 776 -4.28 25.53 -19.69
N PHE A 777 -3.62 25.07 -20.75
CA PHE A 777 -3.45 25.95 -21.91
C PHE A 777 -3.26 25.28 -23.26
N ILE A 778 -3.53 26.06 -24.29
CA ILE A 778 -3.13 25.81 -25.67
C ILE A 778 -2.13 26.91 -26.04
N ASP A 779 -0.91 26.57 -26.47
CA ASP A 779 0.07 27.53 -26.98
C ASP A 779 0.74 26.98 -28.25
N LEU A 780 0.11 27.23 -29.40
CA LEU A 780 0.62 26.72 -30.68
C LEU A 780 1.32 27.83 -31.45
N GLY A 781 2.66 27.77 -31.51
CA GLY A 781 3.50 28.74 -32.19
C GLY A 781 3.44 28.65 -33.72
N GLY A 782 4.40 29.30 -34.40
CA GLY A 782 4.62 29.11 -35.85
C GLY A 782 4.19 30.28 -36.75
N THR A 783 4.63 30.23 -38.02
CA THR A 783 4.29 31.22 -39.05
C THR A 783 2.99 30.90 -39.78
N SER A 784 2.50 29.67 -39.66
CA SER A 784 1.23 29.18 -40.22
C SER A 784 0.24 28.87 -39.08
N PRO A 785 -1.09 28.97 -39.31
CA PRO A 785 -2.07 28.64 -38.28
C PRO A 785 -2.09 27.13 -38.00
N SER A 786 -1.77 26.74 -36.78
CA SER A 786 -2.03 25.37 -36.28
C SER A 786 -3.53 25.19 -36.03
N THR A 787 -4.06 23.99 -36.25
CA THR A 787 -5.51 23.76 -36.26
C THR A 787 -5.97 22.82 -35.15
N VAL A 788 -6.92 23.28 -34.34
CA VAL A 788 -7.68 22.50 -33.36
C VAL A 788 -9.14 22.44 -33.83
N THR A 789 -9.58 21.28 -34.28
CA THR A 789 -10.92 21.06 -34.81
C THR A 789 -11.66 20.04 -33.96
N THR A 790 -12.90 20.36 -33.60
CA THR A 790 -13.82 19.41 -32.97
C THR A 790 -15.03 19.16 -33.86
N THR A 791 -15.53 17.93 -33.85
CA THR A 791 -16.53 17.47 -34.82
C THR A 791 -17.95 17.36 -34.25
N THR A 792 -18.09 17.16 -32.93
CA THR A 792 -19.40 16.91 -32.30
C THR A 792 -19.68 17.71 -31.02
N GLY A 793 -18.67 18.04 -30.22
CA GLY A 793 -18.83 18.64 -28.89
C GLY A 793 -18.07 19.95 -28.65
N ALA A 794 -18.17 20.45 -27.41
CA ALA A 794 -17.56 21.72 -26.98
C ALA A 794 -16.04 21.61 -26.83
N GLN A 795 -15.40 22.77 -26.72
CA GLN A 795 -13.97 22.90 -26.44
C GLN A 795 -13.77 23.65 -25.13
N THR A 796 -12.98 23.06 -24.23
CA THR A 796 -12.75 23.62 -22.90
C THR A 796 -11.27 23.57 -22.56
N VAL A 797 -10.75 24.72 -22.12
CA VAL A 797 -9.46 24.87 -21.45
C VAL A 797 -9.76 25.41 -20.06
N ARG A 798 -9.53 24.63 -19.01
CA ARG A 798 -9.89 25.02 -17.65
C ARG A 798 -8.80 24.71 -16.63
N SER A 799 -8.44 25.71 -15.84
CA SER A 799 -7.67 25.53 -14.62
C SER A 799 -8.58 25.75 -13.40
N SER A 800 -8.46 24.89 -12.40
CA SER A 800 -9.28 24.91 -11.19
C SER A 800 -8.42 24.68 -9.96
N ALA A 801 -8.46 25.59 -8.99
CA ALA A 801 -7.64 25.49 -7.78
C ALA A 801 -8.46 25.79 -6.52
N THR A 802 -8.27 25.01 -5.46
CA THR A 802 -8.79 25.31 -4.12
C THR A 802 -7.70 25.05 -3.09
N ASN A 803 -7.46 26.04 -2.22
CA ASN A 803 -6.34 25.99 -1.30
C ASN A 803 -6.78 26.25 0.14
N THR A 804 -6.09 25.64 1.10
CA THR A 804 -6.23 25.90 2.53
C THR A 804 -4.85 26.06 3.15
N SER A 805 -4.51 27.22 3.73
CA SER A 805 -3.23 27.38 4.43
C SER A 805 -3.46 28.05 5.77
N THR A 806 -3.18 27.34 6.87
CA THR A 806 -3.42 27.86 8.23
C THR A 806 -2.24 27.64 9.17
N ALA A 807 -2.02 28.62 10.03
CA ALA A 807 -1.09 28.54 11.15
C ALA A 807 -1.79 28.91 12.45
N VAL A 808 -1.70 28.03 13.45
CA VAL A 808 -2.31 28.22 14.78
C VAL A 808 -1.23 28.03 15.84
N ALA A 809 -0.94 29.08 16.60
CA ALA A 809 -0.02 29.04 17.72
C ALA A 809 -0.77 29.39 19.02
N ASP A 810 -0.70 28.52 20.01
CA ASP A 810 -1.40 28.69 21.28
C ASP A 810 -0.43 28.68 22.46
N GLY A 811 -0.28 29.85 23.10
CA GLY A 811 0.44 30.04 24.34
C GLY A 811 -0.46 30.12 25.57
N SER A 812 -1.78 29.91 25.43
CA SER A 812 -2.75 29.92 26.54
C SER A 812 -2.56 28.87 27.63
N PRO A 813 -1.93 27.70 27.41
CA PRO A 813 -1.75 26.70 28.45
C PRO A 813 -0.88 27.13 29.61
N VAL A 814 -0.16 28.26 29.48
CA VAL A 814 0.65 28.82 30.54
C VAL A 814 -0.22 29.14 31.74
N GLU A 815 -0.19 28.24 32.72
CA GLU A 815 -0.88 28.43 34.00
C GLU A 815 -0.06 29.42 34.85
N PRO A 816 -0.69 30.31 35.63
CA PRO A 816 -0.03 30.94 36.79
C PRO A 816 0.43 29.79 37.73
N SER A 817 1.73 29.62 37.93
CA SER A 817 2.34 28.33 38.36
C SER A 817 1.75 27.68 39.62
N ASP A 818 1.78 26.34 39.65
CA ASP A 818 1.83 25.47 40.83
C ASP A 818 3.27 25.16 41.28
N ASP A 819 4.25 25.85 40.69
CA ASP A 819 5.67 25.70 41.01
C ASP A 819 5.92 26.13 42.46
N SER A 820 5.92 25.12 43.32
CA SER A 820 6.30 25.23 44.73
C SER A 820 7.80 25.49 44.93
N SER A 821 8.59 25.57 43.86
CA SER A 821 9.98 26.03 43.93
C SER A 821 9.99 27.55 44.14
N THR A 822 9.75 27.92 45.40
CA THR A 822 10.15 29.23 45.87
C THR A 822 11.66 29.34 45.69
N ASN A 823 12.13 30.45 45.13
CA ASN A 823 13.53 30.82 45.27
C ASN A 823 13.90 30.82 46.76
N SER A 824 15.20 30.71 47.07
CA SER A 824 15.67 30.69 48.47
C SER A 824 15.25 31.91 49.31
N ASP A 825 14.68 32.95 48.68
CA ASP A 825 14.14 34.16 49.29
C ASP A 825 12.60 34.23 49.36
N GLY A 826 11.88 33.21 48.87
CA GLY A 826 10.41 33.14 48.91
C GLY A 826 9.68 33.80 47.74
N SER A 827 10.38 34.16 46.65
CA SER A 827 9.78 34.74 45.44
C SER A 827 9.34 33.69 44.40
N THR A 828 8.44 34.07 43.47
CA THR A 828 7.84 33.23 42.41
C THR A 828 8.29 33.63 40.99
N ASN A 829 8.46 32.65 40.10
CA ASN A 829 9.07 32.83 38.78
C ASN A 829 8.28 33.76 37.83
N THR A 830 9.00 34.58 37.05
CA THR A 830 8.42 35.48 36.03
C THR A 830 8.02 34.71 34.78
N LYS A 831 6.79 34.85 34.27
CA LYS A 831 6.30 34.08 33.11
C LYS A 831 6.15 34.90 31.82
N VAL A 832 6.62 34.31 30.72
CA VAL A 832 6.47 34.83 29.35
C VAL A 832 5.64 33.85 28.51
N GLY A 833 4.44 34.26 28.09
CA GLY A 833 3.54 33.47 27.24
C GLY A 833 3.41 34.08 25.85
N VAL A 834 4.18 33.58 24.88
CA VAL A 834 4.24 34.14 23.52
C VAL A 834 3.74 33.13 22.48
N ALA A 835 2.88 33.60 21.57
CA ALA A 835 2.44 32.85 20.41
C ALA A 835 2.75 33.59 19.11
N ILE A 836 3.29 32.88 18.12
CA ILE A 836 3.58 33.41 16.79
C ILE A 836 2.98 32.45 15.75
N ALA A 837 2.05 32.96 14.95
CA ALA A 837 1.47 32.26 13.81
C ALA A 837 1.81 33.03 12.53
N VAL A 838 2.47 32.36 11.59
CA VAL A 838 2.83 32.92 10.28
C VAL A 838 2.27 32.03 9.19
N ASN A 839 1.49 32.64 8.30
CA ASN A 839 0.96 32.01 7.10
C ASN A 839 1.39 32.80 5.86
N VAL A 840 2.01 32.13 4.88
CA VAL A 840 2.41 32.72 3.60
C VAL A 840 1.95 31.86 2.44
N ALA A 841 1.12 32.41 1.56
CA ALA A 841 0.60 31.69 0.41
C ALA A 841 0.89 32.45 -0.89
N LYS A 842 1.48 31.76 -1.89
CA LYS A 842 1.64 32.28 -3.25
C LYS A 842 1.03 31.32 -4.28
N LEU A 843 -0.02 31.74 -4.96
CA LEU A 843 -0.81 30.89 -5.84
C LEU A 843 -0.96 31.50 -7.23
N THR A 844 -0.85 30.67 -8.26
CA THR A 844 -1.14 31.04 -9.65
C THR A 844 -2.13 30.04 -10.24
N ASN A 845 -3.24 30.53 -10.80
CA ASN A 845 -4.26 29.76 -11.50
C ASN A 845 -4.46 30.37 -12.89
N GLU A 846 -4.01 29.69 -13.95
CA GLU A 846 -3.96 30.25 -15.29
C GLU A 846 -4.62 29.34 -16.34
N ALA A 847 -5.52 29.90 -17.14
CA ALA A 847 -6.05 29.25 -18.33
C ALA A 847 -5.86 30.13 -19.55
N TYR A 848 -5.28 29.61 -20.63
CA TYR A 848 -5.08 30.44 -21.82
C TYR A 848 -5.04 29.70 -23.15
N VAL A 849 -5.33 30.47 -24.21
CA VAL A 849 -5.05 30.07 -25.59
C VAL A 849 -4.09 31.11 -26.18
N ALA A 850 -2.95 30.67 -26.70
CA ALA A 850 -1.85 31.48 -27.21
C ALA A 850 -1.35 31.00 -28.58
N GLY A 851 -0.57 31.85 -29.26
CA GLY A 851 0.08 31.51 -30.52
C GLY A 851 -0.75 31.85 -31.77
N ASN A 852 -0.56 31.11 -32.87
CA ASN A 852 -1.29 31.25 -34.14
C ASN A 852 -2.21 30.03 -34.32
N VAL A 853 -3.41 30.11 -33.75
CA VAL A 853 -4.31 28.95 -33.58
C VAL A 853 -5.63 29.17 -34.31
N SER A 854 -6.10 28.17 -35.03
CA SER A 854 -7.48 28.08 -35.51
C SER A 854 -8.27 27.05 -34.71
N VAL A 855 -9.29 27.49 -33.98
CA VAL A 855 -10.10 26.68 -33.06
C VAL A 855 -11.53 26.56 -33.59
N SER A 856 -11.99 25.36 -33.93
CA SER A 856 -13.31 25.16 -34.54
C SER A 856 -14.18 24.19 -33.74
N ALA A 857 -15.30 24.66 -33.21
CA ALA A 857 -16.38 23.84 -32.64
C ALA A 857 -17.55 23.68 -33.63
N PRO A 858 -18.32 22.59 -33.56
CA PRO A 858 -19.50 22.42 -34.40
C PRO A 858 -20.62 23.38 -33.96
N LEU A 859 -21.50 23.72 -34.91
CA LEU A 859 -22.64 24.61 -34.68
C LEU A 859 -23.65 24.10 -33.63
N SER A 860 -23.59 22.82 -33.24
CA SER A 860 -24.38 22.26 -32.14
C SER A 860 -23.83 22.65 -30.76
N ALA A 861 -22.51 22.82 -30.62
CA ALA A 861 -21.86 23.17 -29.36
C ALA A 861 -21.68 24.69 -29.22
N ARG A 862 -21.42 25.40 -30.33
CA ARG A 862 -21.26 26.87 -30.46
C ARG A 862 -20.29 27.56 -29.50
N THR A 863 -19.65 26.92 -28.53
CA THR A 863 -18.88 27.64 -27.49
C THR A 863 -17.47 27.07 -27.32
N ILE A 864 -16.48 27.97 -27.28
CA ILE A 864 -15.10 27.73 -26.84
C ILE A 864 -14.97 28.38 -25.45
N THR A 865 -14.57 27.58 -24.46
CA THR A 865 -14.53 27.96 -23.05
C THR A 865 -13.10 27.98 -22.53
N ILE A 866 -12.67 29.10 -21.97
CA ILE A 866 -11.35 29.30 -21.35
C ILE A 866 -11.57 29.82 -19.93
N GLU A 867 -11.22 29.03 -18.92
CA GLU A 867 -11.61 29.34 -17.54
C GLU A 867 -10.51 29.09 -16.53
N ALA A 868 -10.21 30.09 -15.71
CA ALA A 868 -9.38 29.95 -14.52
C ALA A 868 -10.25 30.22 -13.28
N ILE A 869 -10.73 29.17 -12.61
CA ILE A 869 -11.81 29.29 -11.61
C ILE A 869 -11.42 28.74 -10.23
N ALA A 870 -12.01 29.33 -9.19
CA ALA A 870 -12.07 28.79 -7.85
C ALA A 870 -13.44 28.10 -7.63
N PRO A 871 -13.50 26.76 -7.60
CA PRO A 871 -14.77 26.03 -7.47
C PRO A 871 -15.41 26.16 -6.08
N ALA A 872 -14.61 26.49 -5.07
CA ALA A 872 -15.02 26.81 -3.71
C ALA A 872 -14.11 27.91 -3.14
N ALA A 873 -14.47 28.48 -1.99
CA ALA A 873 -13.62 29.46 -1.31
C ALA A 873 -12.33 28.80 -0.80
N SER A 874 -11.18 29.35 -1.19
CA SER A 874 -9.90 29.04 -0.55
C SER A 874 -9.83 29.70 0.84
N THR A 875 -9.14 29.08 1.78
CA THR A 875 -9.06 29.59 3.17
C THR A 875 -7.62 29.80 3.60
N TYR A 876 -7.34 30.96 4.19
CA TYR A 876 -6.01 31.36 4.62
C TYR A 876 -6.10 31.98 6.02
N GLY A 877 -5.24 31.56 6.93
CA GLY A 877 -5.38 31.96 8.32
C GLY A 877 -4.09 31.94 9.14
N ALA A 878 -3.93 32.93 10.01
CA ALA A 878 -2.96 32.92 11.09
C ALA A 878 -3.66 33.26 12.41
N THR A 879 -3.61 32.37 13.40
CA THR A 879 -4.15 32.63 14.74
C THR A 879 -3.08 32.41 15.80
N ALA A 880 -2.76 33.43 16.56
CA ALA A 880 -1.82 33.36 17.67
C ALA A 880 -2.54 33.77 18.96
N THR A 881 -2.57 32.92 19.98
CA THR A 881 -3.17 33.22 21.29
C THR A 881 -2.06 33.33 22.33
N SER A 882 -1.89 34.49 22.95
CA SER A 882 -0.88 34.64 24.02
C SER A 882 -1.31 33.94 25.30
N GLY A 883 -0.37 33.71 26.22
CA GLY A 883 -0.67 33.21 27.57
C GLY A 883 -1.48 34.18 28.43
N VAL A 884 -1.94 33.69 29.59
CA VAL A 884 -2.49 34.53 30.66
C VAL A 884 -1.37 34.96 31.61
N GLY A 885 -1.31 36.25 31.95
CA GLY A 885 -0.42 36.72 33.00
C GLY A 885 -1.05 36.55 34.39
N ASN A 886 -0.21 36.36 35.41
CA ASN A 886 -0.56 36.48 36.82
C ASN A 886 -0.62 37.98 37.21
N ALA A 887 -1.61 38.39 38.01
CA ALA A 887 -1.75 39.78 38.45
C ALA A 887 -0.73 40.17 39.53
N ASP A 888 -0.11 39.19 40.16
CA ASP A 888 0.79 39.38 41.30
C ASP A 888 2.28 39.20 40.93
N GLU A 889 2.58 38.93 39.66
CA GLU A 889 3.94 38.74 39.12
C GLU A 889 4.21 39.66 37.91
N VAL A 890 5.48 39.92 37.60
CA VAL A 890 5.85 40.51 36.30
C VAL A 890 5.49 39.50 35.23
N THR A 891 4.68 39.88 34.24
CA THR A 891 4.27 38.98 33.16
C THR A 891 4.39 39.63 31.80
N VAL A 892 4.83 38.85 30.81
CA VAL A 892 4.89 39.28 29.40
C VAL A 892 4.05 38.32 28.57
N ALA A 893 2.95 38.79 28.02
CA ALA A 893 2.09 38.04 27.11
C ALA A 893 2.08 38.70 25.74
N GLY A 894 2.32 37.93 24.69
CA GLY A 894 2.34 38.47 23.34
C GLY A 894 1.81 37.52 22.28
N SER A 895 1.10 38.07 21.30
CA SER A 895 0.63 37.31 20.14
C SER A 895 0.97 38.03 18.84
N LEU A 896 1.55 37.31 17.89
CA LEU A 896 1.82 37.80 16.54
C LEU A 896 1.14 36.87 15.53
N ALA A 897 0.15 37.38 14.81
CA ALA A 897 -0.49 36.68 13.71
C ALA A 897 -0.18 37.40 12.39
N VAL A 898 0.49 36.72 11.46
CA VAL A 898 0.83 37.26 10.14
C VAL A 898 0.25 36.35 9.07
N ASN A 899 -0.71 36.86 8.31
CA ASN A 899 -1.29 36.20 7.14
C ASN A 899 -0.92 37.01 5.88
N ILE A 900 -0.21 36.39 4.93
CA ILE A 900 0.16 36.99 3.65
C ILE A 900 -0.27 36.07 2.53
N VAL A 901 -1.13 36.55 1.64
CA VAL A 901 -1.64 35.81 0.50
C VAL A 901 -1.43 36.62 -0.76
N VAL A 902 -0.78 36.01 -1.75
CA VAL A 902 -0.60 36.54 -3.10
C VAL A 902 -1.22 35.54 -4.07
N ALA A 903 -2.25 35.95 -4.81
CA ALA A 903 -3.00 35.11 -5.71
C ALA A 903 -3.13 35.75 -7.10
N ASP A 904 -2.75 35.02 -8.13
CA ASP A 904 -2.91 35.41 -9.54
C ASP A 904 -3.88 34.46 -10.22
N THR A 905 -5.05 34.94 -10.67
CA THR A 905 -6.03 34.14 -11.42
C THR A 905 -6.28 34.74 -12.79
N THR A 906 -5.86 34.09 -13.87
CA THR A 906 -5.93 34.66 -15.23
C THR A 906 -6.55 33.71 -16.24
N ALA A 907 -7.58 34.19 -16.94
CA ALA A 907 -8.13 33.57 -18.15
C ALA A 907 -7.83 34.46 -19.35
N SER A 908 -7.10 33.96 -20.35
CA SER A 908 -6.62 34.85 -21.42
C SER A 908 -6.61 34.24 -22.82
N LEU A 909 -6.79 35.11 -23.81
CA LEU A 909 -6.51 34.84 -25.20
C LEU A 909 -5.32 35.71 -25.63
N LYS A 910 -4.25 35.05 -26.06
CA LYS A 910 -2.97 35.63 -26.48
C LYS A 910 -2.74 35.29 -27.97
N GLY A 911 -2.05 36.14 -28.71
CA GLY A 911 -1.69 35.84 -30.12
C GLY A 911 -2.86 35.89 -31.12
N ALA A 912 -2.69 35.25 -32.28
CA ALA A 912 -3.66 35.23 -33.37
C ALA A 912 -4.57 34.00 -33.27
N VAL A 913 -5.79 34.18 -32.77
CA VAL A 913 -6.79 33.11 -32.65
C VAL A 913 -7.92 33.32 -33.64
N ALA A 914 -8.11 32.35 -34.52
CA ALA A 914 -9.28 32.26 -35.40
C ALA A 914 -10.27 31.25 -34.84
N VAL A 915 -11.56 31.58 -34.86
CA VAL A 915 -12.62 30.63 -34.54
C VAL A 915 -13.57 30.47 -35.72
N ALA A 916 -14.16 29.28 -35.88
CA ALA A 916 -15.13 29.07 -36.96
C ALA A 916 -16.35 29.98 -36.81
N SER A 917 -16.82 30.52 -37.95
CA SER A 917 -17.95 31.47 -38.00
C SER A 917 -19.18 30.91 -37.29
N GLY A 918 -19.73 31.70 -36.36
CA GLY A 918 -20.92 31.35 -35.57
C GLY A 918 -20.64 30.80 -34.17
N ASN A 919 -19.37 30.51 -33.83
CA ASN A 919 -18.94 30.11 -32.49
C ASN A 919 -18.73 31.31 -31.56
N ASP A 920 -18.99 31.08 -30.28
CA ASP A 920 -18.84 31.99 -29.16
C ASP A 920 -17.56 31.69 -28.41
N VAL A 921 -16.99 32.73 -27.82
CA VAL A 921 -15.79 32.63 -26.99
C VAL A 921 -16.14 33.13 -25.60
N HIS A 922 -15.93 32.27 -24.60
CA HIS A 922 -16.14 32.58 -23.19
C HIS A 922 -14.82 32.51 -22.44
N LEU A 923 -14.43 33.62 -21.82
CA LEU A 923 -13.30 33.72 -20.89
C LEU A 923 -13.86 34.04 -19.50
N ALA A 924 -13.55 33.22 -18.49
CA ALA A 924 -13.86 33.55 -17.11
C ALA A 924 -12.68 33.31 -16.17
N ALA A 925 -12.35 34.34 -15.39
CA ALA A 925 -11.42 34.25 -14.28
C ALA A 925 -12.18 34.47 -12.96
N SER A 926 -12.04 33.56 -12.01
CA SER A 926 -12.68 33.71 -10.69
C SER A 926 -11.75 33.31 -9.55
N SER A 927 -11.53 34.27 -8.64
CA SER A 927 -10.88 34.05 -7.35
C SER A 927 -11.91 34.15 -6.22
N ASN A 928 -11.82 33.25 -5.25
CA ASN A 928 -12.68 33.20 -4.07
C ASN A 928 -11.85 32.80 -2.84
N ALA A 929 -11.68 33.70 -1.88
CA ALA A 929 -10.83 33.52 -0.72
C ALA A 929 -11.47 34.02 0.59
N THR A 930 -11.09 33.40 1.71
CA THR A 930 -11.29 33.88 3.07
C THR A 930 -9.94 34.00 3.76
N ASN A 931 -9.65 35.16 4.33
CA ASN A 931 -8.40 35.52 4.99
C ASN A 931 -8.68 35.90 6.45
N GLU A 932 -7.89 35.34 7.37
CA GLU A 932 -8.00 35.69 8.78
C GLU A 932 -6.61 35.87 9.43
N ALA A 933 -6.42 36.98 10.15
CA ALA A 933 -5.30 37.14 11.08
C ALA A 933 -5.82 37.51 12.47
N LYS A 934 -5.58 36.64 13.46
CA LYS A 934 -6.11 36.77 14.82
C LYS A 934 -4.97 36.69 15.84
N ALA A 935 -4.56 37.83 16.37
CA ALA A 935 -3.66 37.90 17.53
C ALA A 935 -4.51 38.10 18.78
N LEU A 936 -4.70 37.03 19.54
CA LEU A 936 -5.60 36.97 20.69
C LEU A 936 -4.82 36.89 21.99
N VAL A 937 -5.53 37.09 23.09
CA VAL A 937 -5.06 36.85 24.45
C VAL A 937 -5.91 35.73 25.04
N ALA A 938 -5.28 34.84 25.81
CA ALA A 938 -6.03 33.85 26.59
C ALA A 938 -6.96 34.56 27.58
N LYS A 939 -8.19 34.06 27.72
CA LYS A 939 -9.21 34.63 28.60
C LYS A 939 -9.69 33.59 29.59
N GLN A 940 -9.72 33.93 30.88
CA GLN A 940 -10.35 33.14 31.92
C GLN A 940 -11.88 33.37 31.90
N LEU A 941 -12.55 32.77 30.93
CA LEU A 941 -14.00 32.87 30.70
C LEU A 941 -14.63 31.48 30.64
N PHE A 942 -15.92 31.38 30.95
CA PHE A 942 -16.68 30.15 30.85
C PHE A 942 -18.04 30.40 30.17
N ASP A 943 -18.49 29.39 29.41
CA ASP A 943 -19.82 29.36 28.82
C ASP A 943 -20.77 28.65 29.81
N PRO A 944 -21.76 29.34 30.40
CA PRO A 944 -22.70 28.73 31.35
C PRO A 944 -23.45 27.53 30.78
N ALA A 945 -23.71 27.51 29.46
CA ALA A 945 -24.40 26.40 28.81
C ALA A 945 -23.51 25.16 28.65
N LYS A 946 -22.18 25.33 28.75
CA LYS A 946 -21.19 24.23 28.75
C LYS A 946 -20.67 23.90 30.15
N ALA A 947 -20.86 24.79 31.12
CA ALA A 947 -20.61 24.50 32.52
C ALA A 947 -21.63 23.46 33.01
N THR A 948 -21.19 22.54 33.85
CA THR A 948 -22.08 21.56 34.47
C THR A 948 -22.38 21.99 35.88
N GLU A 949 -23.67 22.06 36.22
CA GLU A 949 -24.09 22.14 37.61
C GLU A 949 -23.92 20.76 38.24
N THR A 950 -22.98 20.64 39.17
CA THR A 950 -22.84 19.43 39.98
C THR A 950 -23.60 19.64 41.29
N GLY A 951 -24.20 18.57 41.83
CA GLY A 951 -25.06 18.66 43.01
C GLY A 951 -24.42 19.49 44.15
N ALA A 952 -25.24 20.28 44.85
CA ALA A 952 -24.85 21.38 45.76
C ALA A 952 -24.59 22.75 45.10
N ASN A 953 -25.18 23.00 43.92
CA ASN A 953 -25.18 24.29 43.23
C ASN A 953 -23.76 24.77 42.86
N GLU A 954 -22.89 23.84 42.48
CA GLU A 954 -21.51 24.11 42.07
C GLU A 954 -21.42 24.32 40.56
N ILE A 955 -20.63 25.31 40.13
CA ILE A 955 -20.25 25.53 38.73
C ILE A 955 -18.86 24.88 38.52
N THR A 956 -18.73 24.01 37.52
CA THR A 956 -17.41 23.53 37.08
C THR A 956 -16.81 24.51 36.06
N LEU A 957 -15.70 25.16 36.40
CA LEU A 957 -14.98 26.09 35.53
C LEU A 957 -14.00 25.37 34.59
N PRO A 958 -13.78 25.89 33.38
CA PRO A 958 -12.76 25.37 32.46
C PRO A 958 -11.32 25.80 32.81
N TYR A 959 -11.16 26.68 33.80
CA TYR A 959 -9.87 27.20 34.30
C TYR A 959 -9.81 27.10 35.82
N SER A 960 -8.60 27.06 36.38
CA SER A 960 -8.39 27.24 37.82
C SER A 960 -8.36 28.74 38.15
N ILE A 961 -8.96 29.13 39.27
CA ILE A 961 -8.77 30.48 39.82
C ILE A 961 -7.62 30.41 40.82
N LYS A 962 -6.57 31.19 40.59
CA LYS A 962 -5.39 31.29 41.45
C LYS A 962 -5.40 32.60 42.23
N LYS A 963 -4.91 32.56 43.47
CA LYS A 963 -4.62 33.74 44.30
C LYS A 963 -3.24 34.30 43.97
N GLY A 964 -2.95 35.50 44.48
CA GLY A 964 -1.69 36.18 44.23
C GLY A 964 -0.44 35.54 44.81
N ASP A 965 -0.60 34.54 45.68
CA ASP A 965 0.47 33.69 46.19
C ASP A 965 0.62 32.37 45.40
N GLY A 966 -0.06 32.24 44.24
CA GLY A 966 -0.07 31.03 43.42
C GLY A 966 -0.95 29.90 43.95
N SER A 967 -1.51 30.03 45.16
CA SER A 967 -2.42 29.03 45.72
C SER A 967 -3.76 29.00 44.97
N ASP A 968 -4.41 27.83 44.92
CA ASP A 968 -5.76 27.71 44.40
C ASP A 968 -6.75 28.53 45.22
N ILE A 969 -7.81 29.00 44.56
CA ILE A 969 -8.98 29.53 45.24
C ILE A 969 -9.46 28.54 46.31
N ALA A 970 -9.76 29.06 47.49
CA ALA A 970 -10.20 28.30 48.65
C ALA A 970 -11.60 28.73 49.07
N THR A 971 -12.27 27.85 49.82
CA THR A 971 -13.53 28.22 50.47
C THR A 971 -13.30 29.40 51.42
N GLY A 972 -14.08 30.47 51.23
CA GLY A 972 -13.97 31.71 51.99
C GLY A 972 -13.33 32.86 51.23
N ASP A 973 -12.79 32.65 50.02
CA ASP A 973 -12.30 33.74 49.20
C ASP A 973 -13.43 34.53 48.56
N LYS A 974 -13.24 35.84 48.39
CA LYS A 974 -14.19 36.68 47.67
C LYS A 974 -13.96 36.58 46.16
N VAL A 975 -15.04 36.48 45.40
CA VAL A 975 -15.03 36.44 43.93
C VAL A 975 -16.09 37.39 43.36
N VAL A 976 -15.76 38.09 42.29
CA VAL A 976 -16.71 38.86 41.50
C VAL A 976 -17.22 38.00 40.36
N TYR A 977 -18.54 37.93 40.22
CA TYR A 977 -19.18 37.31 39.06
C TYR A 977 -19.47 38.35 37.98
N LYS A 978 -19.21 38.01 36.72
CA LYS A 978 -19.51 38.84 35.55
C LYS A 978 -20.23 38.03 34.48
N ALA A 979 -21.33 38.58 33.96
CA ALA A 979 -22.07 38.01 32.84
C ALA A 979 -21.53 38.46 31.46
N ASN A 980 -20.71 39.51 31.42
CA ASN A 980 -19.99 40.00 30.22
C ASN A 980 -20.88 40.16 28.98
N GLY A 981 -22.01 40.86 29.13
CA GLY A 981 -22.97 41.11 28.04
C GLY A 981 -24.02 40.00 27.87
N GLY A 982 -23.85 38.87 28.55
CA GLY A 982 -24.84 37.82 28.71
C GLY A 982 -25.93 38.13 29.74
N THR A 983 -26.93 37.24 29.85
CA THR A 983 -27.88 37.29 30.98
C THR A 983 -27.30 36.52 32.15
N PRO A 984 -27.36 37.05 33.39
CA PRO A 984 -26.79 36.39 34.56
C PRO A 984 -27.31 34.96 34.80
N ILE A 985 -26.47 34.10 35.36
CA ILE A 985 -26.83 32.76 35.83
C ILE A 985 -27.80 32.90 37.00
N GLY A 986 -29.03 32.41 36.85
CA GLY A 986 -30.06 32.36 37.88
C GLY A 986 -30.05 33.55 38.85
N ASN A 987 -29.97 33.24 40.15
CA ASN A 987 -29.97 34.21 41.25
C ASN A 987 -28.65 34.99 41.43
N LEU A 988 -27.74 34.96 40.46
CA LEU A 988 -26.53 35.79 40.48
C LEU A 988 -26.79 37.12 39.77
N GLU A 989 -26.28 38.19 40.34
CA GLU A 989 -26.25 39.53 39.75
C GLU A 989 -24.88 39.84 39.11
N ASP A 990 -24.89 40.42 37.91
CA ASP A 990 -23.68 40.85 37.19
C ASP A 990 -22.90 41.91 37.99
N GLY A 991 -21.60 41.65 38.18
CA GLY A 991 -20.68 42.53 38.89
C GLY A 991 -20.74 42.47 40.42
N LYS A 992 -21.59 41.60 41.00
CA LYS A 992 -21.68 41.43 42.46
C LYS A 992 -20.56 40.52 42.98
N THR A 993 -20.08 40.83 44.18
CA THR A 993 -19.13 40.00 44.94
C THR A 993 -19.89 38.89 45.67
N TYR A 994 -19.34 37.69 45.59
CA TYR A 994 -19.76 36.50 46.31
C TYR A 994 -18.57 35.89 47.04
N CYS A 995 -18.84 34.95 47.93
CA CYS A 995 -17.85 34.11 48.56
C CYS A 995 -17.78 32.77 47.84
N ALA A 996 -16.59 32.35 47.45
CA ALA A 996 -16.34 31.04 46.87
C ALA A 996 -16.47 29.96 47.94
N LYS A 997 -17.20 28.90 47.62
CA LYS A 997 -17.23 27.64 48.34
C LYS A 997 -16.72 26.56 47.39
N VAL A 998 -15.45 26.22 47.57
CA VAL A 998 -14.67 25.41 46.64
C VAL A 998 -14.75 23.94 47.08
N ASN A 999 -14.96 23.04 46.12
CA ASN A 999 -14.98 21.62 46.38
C ASN A 999 -13.61 21.13 46.86
N ALA A 1000 -13.58 20.39 47.97
CA ALA A 1000 -12.33 19.95 48.58
C ALA A 1000 -11.50 18.96 47.72
N SER A 1001 -12.10 18.37 46.68
CA SER A 1001 -11.43 17.43 45.77
C SER A 1001 -11.08 18.04 44.40
N ASP A 1002 -11.58 19.24 44.10
CA ASP A 1002 -11.42 19.87 42.78
C ASP A 1002 -11.64 21.40 42.88
N SER A 1003 -10.56 22.18 42.76
CA SER A 1003 -10.59 23.63 42.90
C SER A 1003 -11.35 24.36 41.78
N LYS A 1004 -11.68 23.66 40.68
CA LYS A 1004 -12.48 24.20 39.56
C LYS A 1004 -13.98 24.12 39.81
N LYS A 1005 -14.43 23.38 40.85
CA LYS A 1005 -15.84 23.27 41.22
C LYS A 1005 -16.17 24.24 42.35
N ILE A 1006 -16.95 25.27 42.01
CA ILE A 1006 -17.19 26.41 42.90
C ILE A 1006 -18.69 26.64 43.04
N ALA A 1007 -19.20 26.54 44.26
CA ALA A 1007 -20.47 27.12 44.64
C ALA A 1007 -20.28 28.56 45.12
N LEU A 1008 -21.27 29.42 44.90
CA LEU A 1008 -21.22 30.82 45.32
C LEU A 1008 -22.14 31.05 46.51
N VAL A 1009 -21.69 31.86 47.46
CA VAL A 1009 -22.41 32.18 48.69
C VAL A 1009 -22.47 33.71 48.83
N GLU A 1010 -23.56 34.26 49.37
CA GLU A 1010 -23.57 35.70 49.71
C GLU A 1010 -22.66 35.98 50.92
N PRO A 1011 -21.85 37.06 50.89
CA PRO A 1011 -21.16 37.55 52.08
C PRO A 1011 -22.15 37.82 53.23
N ASP A 1012 -21.70 37.69 54.48
CA ASP A 1012 -22.53 38.08 55.63
C ASP A 1012 -22.69 39.61 55.74
N ASP A 1013 -23.50 40.09 56.70
CA ASP A 1013 -23.79 41.53 56.87
C ASP A 1013 -22.54 42.38 57.15
N ASP A 1014 -21.44 41.77 57.60
CA ASP A 1014 -20.13 42.41 57.83
C ASP A 1014 -19.19 42.22 56.62
N ASP A 1015 -19.72 41.74 55.49
CA ASP A 1015 -19.00 41.44 54.25
C ASP A 1015 -17.89 40.37 54.44
N ASN A 1016 -18.07 39.45 55.41
CA ASN A 1016 -17.18 38.33 55.61
C ASN A 1016 -17.71 37.06 54.94
N CYS A 1017 -16.80 36.20 54.49
CA CYS A 1017 -17.13 34.93 53.85
C CYS A 1017 -17.27 33.78 54.85
N THR A 1018 -18.16 33.95 55.83
CA THR A 1018 -18.40 32.94 56.88
C THR A 1018 -19.66 32.10 56.65
N SER A 1019 -20.54 32.53 55.74
CA SER A 1019 -21.75 31.79 55.36
C SER A 1019 -21.40 30.48 54.62
N SER A 1020 -22.21 29.44 54.83
CA SER A 1020 -21.99 28.10 54.25
C SER A 1020 -23.08 27.64 53.28
N THR A 1021 -24.13 28.45 53.11
CA THR A 1021 -25.30 28.12 52.27
C THR A 1021 -25.06 28.58 50.84
N ALA A 1022 -24.92 27.64 49.91
CA ALA A 1022 -24.77 27.95 48.49
C ALA A 1022 -26.04 28.62 47.93
N ILE A 1023 -25.86 29.59 47.04
CA ILE A 1023 -26.92 30.20 46.26
C ILE A 1023 -27.49 29.14 45.30
N ASP A 1024 -28.80 29.13 45.14
CA ASP A 1024 -29.49 28.33 44.13
C ASP A 1024 -29.22 28.94 42.74
N ILE A 1025 -28.45 28.24 41.92
CA ILE A 1025 -28.08 28.70 40.58
C ILE A 1025 -28.89 27.95 39.53
N ASP A 1026 -29.15 28.61 38.41
CA ASP A 1026 -29.81 27.98 37.26
C ASP A 1026 -29.00 28.38 36.02
N LEU A 1027 -28.21 27.43 35.51
CA LEU A 1027 -27.40 27.65 34.31
C LEU A 1027 -28.26 27.73 33.05
N THR A 1028 -29.51 27.22 33.07
CA THR A 1028 -30.37 27.14 31.88
C THR A 1028 -30.97 28.48 31.47
N VAL A 1029 -31.00 29.45 32.38
CA VAL A 1029 -31.49 30.81 32.11
C VAL A 1029 -30.40 31.77 31.65
N ALA A 1030 -29.13 31.41 31.83
CA ALA A 1030 -28.00 32.23 31.40
C ALA A 1030 -27.86 32.20 29.87
N THR A 1031 -27.41 33.31 29.29
CA THR A 1031 -27.13 33.42 27.86
C THR A 1031 -25.80 34.11 27.64
N GLY A 1032 -25.07 33.76 26.60
CA GLY A 1032 -23.73 34.29 26.35
C GLY A 1032 -22.67 33.26 26.72
N THR A 1033 -21.49 33.37 26.11
CA THR A 1033 -20.43 32.33 26.21
C THR A 1033 -19.21 32.79 26.99
N GLU A 1034 -19.22 34.01 27.52
CA GLU A 1034 -18.06 34.71 28.05
C GLU A 1034 -18.24 35.09 29.53
N HIS A 1035 -18.93 34.30 30.34
CA HIS A 1035 -19.09 34.59 31.77
C HIS A 1035 -17.76 34.45 32.52
N GLN A 1036 -17.63 35.11 33.67
CA GLN A 1036 -16.37 35.11 34.43
C GLN A 1036 -16.61 35.05 35.94
N LEU A 1037 -15.77 34.26 36.62
CA LEU A 1037 -15.52 34.36 38.05
C LEU A 1037 -14.05 34.75 38.23
N ARG A 1038 -13.81 35.85 38.94
CA ARG A 1038 -12.46 36.31 39.28
C ARG A 1038 -12.38 36.64 40.75
N LEU A 1039 -11.20 36.57 41.36
CA LEU A 1039 -11.02 37.02 42.74
C LEU A 1039 -11.42 38.49 42.90
N ASP A 1040 -12.10 38.79 44.00
CA ASP A 1040 -12.38 40.15 44.45
C ASP A 1040 -11.21 40.64 45.30
N ALA A 1041 -10.06 40.82 44.64
CA ALA A 1041 -8.94 41.52 45.24
C ALA A 1041 -9.24 43.02 45.21
N PRO A 1042 -9.11 43.77 46.33
CA PRO A 1042 -8.96 45.23 46.24
C PRO A 1042 -7.76 45.51 45.31
N PRO A 1043 -7.75 46.60 44.53
CA PRO A 1043 -6.54 47.00 43.81
C PRO A 1043 -5.44 47.23 44.84
N GLY A 1044 -4.60 46.22 45.03
CA GLY A 1044 -3.57 46.17 46.06
C GLY A 1044 -2.24 46.59 45.49
N ASP A 1045 -1.42 47.19 46.35
CA ASP A 1045 -0.03 47.63 46.16
C ASP A 1045 0.93 46.48 45.75
N SER A 1046 0.67 45.75 44.67
CA SER A 1046 1.70 44.92 44.03
C SER A 1046 2.55 45.81 43.11
N ASP A 1047 3.87 45.78 43.28
CA ASP A 1047 4.82 46.43 42.35
C ASP A 1047 4.90 45.69 40.99
N SER A 1048 3.98 44.77 40.72
CA SER A 1048 3.97 43.91 39.53
C SER A 1048 3.64 44.71 38.26
N THR A 1049 4.36 44.43 37.18
CA THR A 1049 4.14 45.04 35.87
C THR A 1049 3.75 43.97 34.85
N GLY A 1050 2.57 44.12 34.24
CA GLY A 1050 2.14 43.29 33.11
C GLY A 1050 2.37 43.97 31.78
N VAL A 1051 2.94 43.26 30.81
CA VAL A 1051 3.10 43.74 29.43
C VAL A 1051 2.36 42.82 28.46
N GLY A 1052 1.40 43.38 27.71
CA GLY A 1052 0.55 42.66 26.76
C GLY A 1052 0.59 43.27 25.36
N VAL A 1053 1.26 42.63 24.40
CA VAL A 1053 1.33 43.15 23.02
C VAL A 1053 0.80 42.14 22.01
N SER A 1054 -0.23 42.54 21.26
CA SER A 1054 -0.83 41.69 20.22
C SER A 1054 -0.84 42.40 18.88
N VAL A 1055 -0.27 41.76 17.85
CA VAL A 1055 -0.17 42.29 16.50
C VAL A 1055 -0.76 41.29 15.51
N ALA A 1056 -1.81 41.69 14.81
CA ALA A 1056 -2.37 40.96 13.68
C ALA A 1056 -2.11 41.74 12.39
N LEU A 1057 -1.48 41.08 11.41
CA LEU A 1057 -1.23 41.59 10.07
C LEU A 1057 -1.86 40.64 9.06
N ASP A 1058 -2.80 41.15 8.28
CA ASP A 1058 -3.45 40.43 7.17
C ASP A 1058 -3.19 41.17 5.87
N ILE A 1059 -2.56 40.51 4.90
CA ILE A 1059 -2.28 41.03 3.56
C ILE A 1059 -2.89 40.04 2.56
N ALA A 1060 -3.87 40.49 1.78
CA ALA A 1060 -4.32 39.78 0.60
C ALA A 1060 -4.08 40.63 -0.65
N ASP A 1061 -3.26 40.10 -1.54
CA ASP A 1061 -2.97 40.62 -2.88
C ASP A 1061 -3.55 39.64 -3.90
N ASP A 1062 -4.57 40.07 -4.64
CA ASP A 1062 -5.32 39.23 -5.58
C ASP A 1062 -5.50 39.94 -6.93
N ASP A 1063 -4.87 39.39 -7.96
CA ASP A 1063 -4.98 39.83 -9.34
C ASP A 1063 -5.86 38.83 -10.11
N THR A 1064 -7.10 39.20 -10.43
CA THR A 1064 -8.03 38.36 -11.21
C THR A 1064 -8.31 39.00 -12.57
N THR A 1065 -7.92 38.34 -13.66
CA THR A 1065 -7.96 38.91 -15.01
C THR A 1065 -8.64 37.99 -16.02
N ALA A 1066 -9.64 38.49 -16.75
CA ALA A 1066 -10.11 37.89 -18.00
C ALA A 1066 -9.79 38.80 -19.18
N GLU A 1067 -8.97 38.35 -20.13
CA GLU A 1067 -8.47 39.26 -21.17
C GLU A 1067 -8.34 38.70 -22.59
N LEU A 1068 -8.59 39.58 -23.55
CA LEU A 1068 -7.99 39.51 -24.88
C LEU A 1068 -6.70 40.34 -24.85
N ALA A 1069 -5.53 39.70 -24.80
CA ALA A 1069 -4.25 40.35 -24.53
C ALA A 1069 -3.86 41.38 -25.62
N PRO A 1070 -2.96 42.35 -25.33
CA PRO A 1070 -2.46 43.29 -26.34
C PRO A 1070 -1.86 42.60 -27.56
N SER A 1071 -2.15 43.12 -28.75
CA SER A 1071 -1.80 42.54 -30.05
C SER A 1071 -2.42 41.17 -30.37
N ALA A 1072 -3.25 40.61 -29.48
CA ALA A 1072 -4.02 39.43 -29.80
C ALA A 1072 -5.10 39.76 -30.85
N THR A 1073 -5.40 38.82 -31.73
CA THR A 1073 -6.47 38.95 -32.72
C THR A 1073 -7.46 37.82 -32.54
N LEU A 1074 -8.75 38.16 -32.48
CA LEU A 1074 -9.85 37.19 -32.49
C LEU A 1074 -10.66 37.40 -33.76
N THR A 1075 -10.73 36.37 -34.60
CA THR A 1075 -11.49 36.41 -35.86
C THR A 1075 -12.56 35.33 -35.92
N GLY A 1076 -13.70 35.64 -36.55
CA GLY A 1076 -14.79 34.67 -36.78
C GLY A 1076 -15.77 34.47 -35.61
N ALA A 1077 -15.47 34.99 -34.42
CA ALA A 1077 -16.36 34.86 -33.26
C ALA A 1077 -17.72 35.55 -33.47
N ARG A 1078 -18.79 34.91 -32.97
CA ARG A 1078 -20.14 35.47 -32.88
C ARG A 1078 -20.24 36.34 -31.63
N ASP A 1079 -20.27 35.70 -30.47
CA ASP A 1079 -20.28 36.39 -29.18
C ASP A 1079 -18.88 36.29 -28.54
N LEU A 1080 -18.43 37.36 -27.87
CA LEU A 1080 -17.26 37.34 -27.00
C LEU A 1080 -17.73 37.73 -25.60
N GLN A 1081 -17.53 36.82 -24.65
CA GLN A 1081 -17.83 37.04 -23.24
C GLN A 1081 -16.54 36.99 -22.42
N LEU A 1082 -16.28 38.03 -21.65
CA LEU A 1082 -15.19 38.08 -20.67
C LEU A 1082 -15.79 38.36 -19.29
N ARG A 1083 -15.43 37.56 -18.29
CA ARG A 1083 -15.91 37.70 -16.92
C ARG A 1083 -14.75 37.60 -15.94
N ALA A 1084 -14.60 38.58 -15.06
CA ALA A 1084 -13.64 38.50 -13.95
C ALA A 1084 -14.36 38.71 -12.62
N MET A 1085 -14.22 37.77 -11.68
CA MET A 1085 -14.89 37.85 -10.38
C MET A 1085 -13.92 37.54 -9.23
N THR A 1086 -13.74 38.49 -8.31
CA THR A 1086 -12.97 38.28 -7.08
C THR A 1086 -13.90 38.40 -5.87
N THR A 1087 -13.92 37.39 -5.03
CA THR A 1087 -14.54 37.44 -3.69
C THR A 1087 -13.45 37.21 -2.65
N ASN A 1088 -13.25 38.16 -1.73
CA ASN A 1088 -12.28 38.01 -0.66
C ASN A 1088 -12.89 38.52 0.65
N ALA A 1089 -13.12 37.61 1.60
CA ALA A 1089 -13.56 37.94 2.95
C ALA A 1089 -12.34 38.02 3.88
N MET A 1090 -12.14 39.14 4.57
CA MET A 1090 -10.95 39.37 5.41
C MET A 1090 -11.35 39.70 6.85
N THR A 1091 -10.72 39.05 7.83
CA THR A 1091 -10.93 39.30 9.26
C THR A 1091 -9.60 39.47 9.98
N THR A 1092 -9.30 40.70 10.43
CA THR A 1092 -8.12 40.98 11.25
C THR A 1092 -8.55 41.38 12.65
N LYS A 1093 -8.03 40.67 13.67
CA LYS A 1093 -8.38 40.90 15.06
C LYS A 1093 -7.13 40.89 15.93
N ALA A 1094 -6.95 41.94 16.73
CA ALA A 1094 -5.94 42.00 17.78
C ALA A 1094 -6.64 42.26 19.13
N GLU A 1095 -6.49 41.35 20.07
CA GLU A 1095 -6.92 41.49 21.47
C GLU A 1095 -5.71 41.25 22.36
N ASN A 1096 -5.49 42.16 23.30
CA ASN A 1096 -4.39 42.09 24.25
C ASN A 1096 -4.91 42.33 25.66
N GLY A 1097 -4.12 41.94 26.65
CA GLY A 1097 -4.40 42.18 28.06
C GLY A 1097 -3.10 42.24 28.84
N ALA A 1098 -3.11 42.97 29.96
CA ALA A 1098 -1.99 43.02 30.89
C ALA A 1098 -2.53 42.83 32.30
N SER A 1099 -1.88 41.98 33.08
CA SER A 1099 -2.18 41.72 34.49
C SER A 1099 -1.03 42.25 35.37
N GLY A 1100 -1.34 43.00 36.43
CA GLY A 1100 -0.33 43.60 37.30
C GLY A 1100 -0.83 44.89 37.97
N GLY A 1101 -0.16 45.33 39.04
CA GLY A 1101 -0.38 46.64 39.65
C GLY A 1101 -0.14 47.81 38.66
N THR A 1102 0.78 47.63 37.71
CA THR A 1102 0.96 48.48 36.52
C THR A 1102 0.78 47.67 35.23
N GLY A 1103 -0.22 47.99 34.41
CA GLY A 1103 -0.46 47.30 33.13
C GLY A 1103 -0.07 48.14 31.91
N VAL A 1104 0.77 47.59 31.01
CA VAL A 1104 1.09 48.16 29.70
C VAL A 1104 0.58 47.23 28.62
N ALA A 1105 -0.49 47.63 27.94
CA ALA A 1105 -1.13 46.81 26.92
C ALA A 1105 -1.23 47.58 25.60
N GLY A 1106 -0.73 47.03 24.48
CA GLY A 1106 -1.02 47.50 23.12
C GLY A 1106 -1.55 46.41 22.17
N SER A 1107 -2.59 46.71 21.40
CA SER A 1107 -3.06 45.86 20.29
C SER A 1107 -2.98 46.61 18.96
N LEU A 1108 -2.52 45.95 17.90
CA LEU A 1108 -2.48 46.48 16.55
C LEU A 1108 -3.04 45.46 15.55
N ALA A 1109 -4.10 45.83 14.84
CA ALA A 1109 -4.65 45.05 13.74
C ALA A 1109 -4.49 45.85 12.44
N LEU A 1110 -3.79 45.28 11.46
CA LEU A 1110 -3.54 45.87 10.14
C LEU A 1110 -4.07 44.95 9.05
N SER A 1111 -4.89 45.50 8.16
CA SER A 1111 -5.45 44.79 7.00
C SER A 1111 -5.08 45.53 5.73
N PHE A 1112 -4.45 44.82 4.79
CA PHE A 1112 -4.13 45.32 3.46
C PHE A 1112 -4.85 44.44 2.43
N SER A 1113 -5.90 44.99 1.83
CA SER A 1113 -6.67 44.35 0.77
C SER A 1113 -6.31 45.02 -0.56
N LEU A 1114 -5.47 44.35 -1.35
CA LEU A 1114 -5.01 44.76 -2.67
C LEU A 1114 -5.68 43.87 -3.71
N LEU A 1115 -6.92 44.19 -4.09
CA LEU A 1115 -7.71 43.38 -5.03
C LEU A 1115 -7.82 44.11 -6.36
N ASN A 1116 -7.44 43.45 -7.44
CA ASN A 1116 -7.49 43.98 -8.79
C ASN A 1116 -8.22 42.99 -9.72
N THR A 1117 -9.52 43.24 -9.92
CA THR A 1117 -10.38 42.46 -10.81
C THR A 1117 -10.55 43.22 -12.11
N ARG A 1118 -10.12 42.63 -13.23
CA ARG A 1118 -10.18 43.31 -14.53
C ARG A 1118 -10.63 42.40 -15.67
N VAL A 1119 -11.52 42.95 -16.48
CA VAL A 1119 -11.74 42.50 -17.86
C VAL A 1119 -11.00 43.45 -18.79
N SER A 1120 -10.24 42.93 -19.74
CA SER A 1120 -9.50 43.78 -20.69
C SER A 1120 -9.58 43.29 -22.14
N ILE A 1121 -9.65 44.26 -23.06
CA ILE A 1121 -9.42 44.07 -24.49
C ILE A 1121 -8.23 44.95 -24.86
N GLY A 1122 -7.09 44.32 -25.09
CA GLY A 1122 -5.84 44.98 -25.41
C GLY A 1122 -5.88 45.72 -26.75
N SER A 1123 -4.97 46.70 -26.91
CA SER A 1123 -4.79 47.40 -28.18
C SER A 1123 -4.32 46.41 -29.27
N GLY A 1124 -4.93 46.46 -30.45
CA GLY A 1124 -4.61 45.54 -31.54
C GLY A 1124 -5.32 45.89 -32.85
N THR A 1125 -5.46 44.91 -33.73
CA THR A 1125 -6.24 45.03 -34.97
C THR A 1125 -7.74 45.20 -34.67
N LEU A 1126 -8.52 45.63 -35.66
CA LEU A 1126 -9.98 45.76 -35.52
C LEU A 1126 -10.65 44.43 -35.12
N LEU A 1127 -11.21 44.37 -33.91
CA LEU A 1127 -12.07 43.26 -33.46
C LEU A 1127 -13.43 43.34 -34.15
N THR A 1128 -13.83 42.27 -34.85
CA THR A 1128 -15.13 42.18 -35.54
C THR A 1128 -15.92 40.98 -35.02
N LEU A 1129 -17.10 41.22 -34.46
CA LEU A 1129 -18.03 40.21 -33.94
C LEU A 1129 -19.32 40.23 -34.75
N THR A 1130 -19.97 39.07 -34.90
CA THR A 1130 -21.31 39.00 -35.55
C THR A 1130 -22.47 39.04 -34.56
N GLY A 1131 -22.19 38.93 -33.27
CA GLY A 1131 -23.13 39.03 -32.16
C GLY A 1131 -22.67 40.04 -31.10
N SER A 1132 -22.78 39.68 -29.83
CA SER A 1132 -22.58 40.57 -28.68
C SER A 1132 -21.16 40.52 -28.13
N LEU A 1133 -20.70 41.66 -27.62
CA LEU A 1133 -19.59 41.74 -26.69
C LEU A 1133 -20.17 41.92 -25.28
N ASP A 1134 -19.88 40.97 -24.39
CA ASP A 1134 -20.22 41.02 -22.97
C ASP A 1134 -18.92 41.04 -22.14
N ALA A 1135 -18.75 42.04 -21.30
CA ALA A 1135 -17.54 42.26 -20.51
C ALA A 1135 -17.97 42.68 -19.10
N GLU A 1136 -17.84 41.77 -18.14
CA GLU A 1136 -18.33 41.92 -16.76
C GLU A 1136 -17.23 41.80 -15.71
#